data_AF-A0A8X7WUQ5-F1
#
_entry.id   AF-A0A8X7WUQ5-F1
#
_cell.length_a   1.000
_cell.length_b   1.000
_cell.length_c   1.000
_cell.angle_alpha   90.00
_cell.angle_beta   90.00
_cell.angle_gamma   90.00
#
_symmetry.space_group_name_H-M   'P 1'
#
loop_
_entity.id
_entity.type
_entity.pdbx_description
1 polymer ?
#
loop_
_entity_poly.entity_id
_entity_poly.type
_entity_poly.pdbx_seq_one_letter_code
_entity_poly.pdbx_strand_id
1 'polypeptide(L)'
;MLAAALEALRVSLFFFPPALLGVVEVLRSRAPKASKLCTRSPQRNQGGRPHMVLGRRKPSSGPPGCPDQVDTVKRLLIKKLPPVLAIQLKRFDYDWERECAIKFNDYFEFPRELDMEPYTEGGVAKMEGDDTNHADQNESTDNKQLESSKYRLVGVLVHSGQASGGHYYSYIIQRNGGDGEENRWYKFDDGDVTECKMDDEEEMKNQCFGGEYMGEVFDHLMKRMSFRRQKRWWNAYILFYERLEPLGEDNELVMCITRLSITTKPHQIKMPSTIEQSVRKRNMQFMHNHMQYSLEYFQFIKKLLTCNNIYLSLHAGQDHLLPEAEEMAMISSQLAARFLFSTGFRTKKIVRGPASDWYDALYILLCRSKNVRNWFAHNVFFAYPNHFSEYLLECPSAEVREAFSKLIVCLAHFSLQDELSNSTLCPSPGTSAQACDNTSLSDHFIKMVLSLLRREVSEHGRHLHQFFNLFVIYANLGVAEKTQLLKLNIPATFMLVALDEGPGPPIKCQYAELGKLYAVVSQLVRCCDVSSCMQSSINGSAPLPNPYGDPNVPQPIMPIQQPVAEILYVRTSYVKKVIKDCSNSEETVNLLSFCCWENPQFSFSVLSELLWQVAYSYTYELRPYLDLLLQIMLIEDSWQTHRIHNVLKGIPDDRDGFFDTIQRSKNHYRKRAYQCIKCMVTLFSNCAISYQILKSNDDLKRKWTWAVEWLGDELEHRPYTGNPHFSYSNWSPPVQSNETSNGYFLERSQSARLTLQKACELFPFEDTDAQDSSLLEDTALYTPSPGSQHPQNNHVHSQPYVGSPASHMSSTP
;
A
#
# COMPACT_ATOMS: atom_id res chain seq x y z
N MET A 1 -11.02 15.37 -35.57
CA MET A 1 -11.00 16.47 -36.57
C MET A 1 -11.31 17.82 -35.93
N LEU A 2 -12.36 17.98 -35.09
CA LEU A 2 -12.64 19.24 -34.40
C LEU A 2 -11.52 19.69 -33.42
N ALA A 3 -10.94 18.75 -32.67
CA ALA A 3 -9.81 19.02 -31.79
C ALA A 3 -8.55 19.50 -32.56
N ALA A 4 -8.29 18.96 -33.75
CA ALA A 4 -7.19 19.39 -34.60
C ALA A 4 -7.44 20.79 -35.23
N ALA A 5 -8.71 21.15 -35.48
CA ALA A 5 -9.09 22.49 -35.92
C ALA A 5 -8.96 23.54 -34.79
N LEU A 6 -9.25 23.14 -33.54
CA LEU A 6 -9.08 23.99 -32.35
C LEU A 6 -7.60 24.20 -32.00
N GLU A 7 -6.76 23.17 -32.13
CA GLU A 7 -5.29 23.28 -31.97
C GLU A 7 -4.69 24.21 -33.03
N ALA A 8 -5.15 24.12 -34.30
CA ALA A 8 -4.71 25.00 -35.38
C ALA A 8 -5.13 26.47 -35.16
N LEU A 9 -6.30 26.72 -34.57
CA LEU A 9 -6.74 28.06 -34.18
C LEU A 9 -5.96 28.63 -32.98
N ARG A 10 -5.57 27.77 -32.02
CA ARG A 10 -4.77 28.16 -30.85
C ARG A 10 -3.37 28.63 -31.23
N VAL A 11 -2.75 27.99 -32.23
CA VAL A 11 -1.42 28.34 -32.74
C VAL A 11 -1.46 29.57 -33.68
N SER A 12 -2.56 29.75 -34.44
CA SER A 12 -2.67 30.85 -35.40
C SER A 12 -2.89 32.23 -34.76
N LEU A 13 -3.51 32.31 -33.56
CA LEU A 13 -3.80 33.57 -32.88
C LEU A 13 -2.59 34.25 -32.23
N PHE A 14 -1.47 33.54 -32.05
CA PHE A 14 -0.28 34.09 -31.37
C PHE A 14 0.86 34.53 -32.30
N PHE A 15 0.91 34.10 -33.57
CA PHE A 15 2.14 34.29 -34.37
C PHE A 15 2.02 34.62 -35.87
N PHE A 16 0.85 34.66 -36.52
CA PHE A 16 0.80 34.99 -37.96
C PHE A 16 -0.40 35.87 -38.37
N PRO A 17 -0.25 36.74 -39.39
CA PRO A 17 -1.34 37.56 -39.91
C PRO A 17 -2.40 36.72 -40.64
N PRO A 18 -3.68 37.17 -40.68
CA PRO A 18 -4.81 36.37 -41.12
C PRO A 18 -4.83 36.24 -42.64
N ALA A 19 -4.64 35.04 -43.17
CA ALA A 19 -4.69 34.82 -44.63
C ALA A 19 -5.52 33.60 -45.09
N LEU A 20 -6.16 32.82 -44.21
CA LEU A 20 -6.83 31.57 -44.64
C LEU A 20 -8.26 31.34 -44.14
N LEU A 21 -8.84 32.23 -43.33
CA LEU A 21 -10.26 32.26 -43.02
C LEU A 21 -10.75 33.70 -43.18
N GLY A 22 -11.88 33.91 -43.87
CA GLY A 22 -12.52 35.21 -43.99
C GLY A 22 -13.09 35.68 -42.65
N VAL A 23 -12.20 36.03 -41.71
CA VAL A 23 -12.54 36.53 -40.39
C VAL A 23 -12.88 38.02 -40.53
N VAL A 24 -14.12 38.38 -40.21
CA VAL A 24 -14.55 39.78 -40.14
C VAL A 24 -14.34 40.26 -38.71
N GLU A 25 -13.46 41.25 -38.53
CA GLU A 25 -13.21 41.88 -37.24
C GLU A 25 -14.16 43.05 -36.99
N VAL A 26 -14.94 43.00 -35.92
CA VAL A 26 -15.77 44.14 -35.49
C VAL A 26 -14.98 45.01 -34.51
N LEU A 27 -14.70 46.26 -34.88
CA LEU A 27 -14.01 47.25 -34.03
C LEU A 27 -15.01 48.01 -33.15
N ARG A 28 -14.66 48.20 -31.87
CA ARG A 28 -15.45 48.97 -30.89
C ARG A 28 -15.38 50.47 -31.21
N SER A 29 -16.52 51.15 -31.38
CA SER A 29 -16.56 52.62 -31.35
C SER A 29 -16.34 53.09 -29.90
N ARG A 30 -15.25 53.84 -29.66
CA ARG A 30 -15.03 54.52 -28.37
C ARG A 30 -15.77 55.86 -28.40
N ALA A 31 -16.86 55.99 -27.64
CA ALA A 31 -17.41 57.30 -27.30
C ALA A 31 -16.43 58.03 -26.34
N PRO A 32 -16.08 59.31 -26.56
CA PRO A 32 -15.24 60.05 -25.63
C PRO A 32 -16.01 60.40 -24.36
N LYS A 33 -15.45 60.11 -23.18
CA LYS A 33 -15.95 60.62 -21.90
C LYS A 33 -15.60 62.11 -21.78
N ALA A 34 -16.62 62.96 -21.73
CA ALA A 34 -16.50 64.38 -21.38
C ALA A 34 -16.30 64.54 -19.86
N SER A 35 -15.28 65.30 -19.46
CA SER A 35 -15.16 65.89 -18.12
C SER A 35 -16.00 67.16 -18.02
N LYS A 36 -16.63 67.37 -16.85
CA LYS A 36 -17.62 68.40 -16.54
C LYS A 36 -17.10 69.84 -16.72
N LEU A 37 -17.90 70.70 -17.36
CA LEU A 37 -18.26 72.03 -16.83
C LEU A 37 -19.65 72.47 -17.35
N CYS A 38 -20.41 73.09 -16.43
CA CYS A 38 -21.76 73.68 -16.44
C CYS A 38 -22.62 73.91 -17.72
N THR A 39 -23.91 73.61 -17.49
CA THR A 39 -25.16 74.31 -17.90
C THR A 39 -25.66 74.32 -19.35
N ARG A 40 -26.60 73.41 -19.67
CA ARG A 40 -28.02 73.64 -20.02
C ARG A 40 -28.62 72.38 -20.69
N SER A 41 -29.85 72.03 -20.32
CA SER A 41 -30.70 71.02 -20.98
C SER A 41 -31.46 71.65 -22.18
N PRO A 42 -32.29 70.90 -22.94
CA PRO A 42 -31.91 70.05 -24.07
C PRO A 42 -32.58 70.46 -25.40
N GLN A 43 -32.01 70.09 -26.54
CA GLN A 43 -32.81 69.90 -27.77
C GLN A 43 -32.41 68.62 -28.51
N ARG A 44 -33.45 67.81 -28.74
CA ARG A 44 -33.54 66.65 -29.63
C ARG A 44 -32.89 66.93 -30.99
N ASN A 45 -32.10 65.99 -31.50
CA ASN A 45 -32.11 65.73 -32.94
C ASN A 45 -31.74 64.26 -33.27
N GLN A 46 -32.40 63.79 -34.31
CA GLN A 46 -32.66 62.41 -34.71
C GLN A 46 -31.51 61.76 -35.49
N GLY A 47 -31.47 60.42 -35.47
CA GLY A 47 -30.98 59.55 -36.57
C GLY A 47 -29.52 59.65 -37.00
N GLY A 48 -28.61 58.90 -36.34
CA GLY A 48 -27.26 58.64 -36.84
C GLY A 48 -27.10 57.19 -37.31
N ARG A 49 -26.93 56.99 -38.62
CA ARG A 49 -26.76 55.68 -39.31
C ARG A 49 -25.37 55.06 -39.01
N PRO A 50 -25.22 53.73 -38.86
CA PRO A 50 -23.93 53.13 -38.55
C PRO A 50 -23.07 52.95 -39.82
N HIS A 51 -22.01 53.73 -39.94
CA HIS A 51 -20.89 53.43 -40.83
C HIS A 51 -19.76 52.80 -40.00
N MET A 52 -19.04 51.80 -40.56
CA MET A 52 -17.83 51.25 -39.95
C MET A 52 -16.66 52.23 -40.16
N VAL A 53 -16.68 53.35 -39.42
CA VAL A 53 -15.66 54.41 -39.51
C VAL A 53 -14.55 54.11 -38.51
N LEU A 54 -13.36 53.73 -38.99
CA LEU A 54 -12.16 53.97 -38.19
C LEU A 54 -11.97 55.48 -38.15
N GLY A 55 -11.94 56.06 -36.94
CA GLY A 55 -12.01 57.50 -36.70
C GLY A 55 -11.09 58.35 -37.61
N ARG A 56 -11.48 59.61 -37.83
CA ARG A 56 -10.70 60.61 -38.59
C ARG A 56 -9.25 60.63 -38.10
N ARG A 57 -8.33 60.00 -38.83
CA ARG A 57 -6.89 60.16 -38.67
C ARG A 57 -6.40 60.95 -39.88
N LYS A 58 -5.69 62.05 -39.62
CA LYS A 58 -4.94 62.75 -40.66
C LYS A 58 -3.91 61.78 -41.25
N PRO A 59 -3.95 61.45 -42.55
CA PRO A 59 -2.93 60.60 -43.16
C PRO A 59 -1.58 61.33 -43.18
N SER A 60 -0.47 60.59 -43.06
CA SER A 60 0.90 61.13 -43.09
C SER A 60 1.39 61.49 -44.50
N SER A 61 0.59 61.24 -45.54
CA SER A 61 0.90 61.57 -46.94
C SER A 61 -0.41 61.76 -47.71
N GLY A 62 -0.57 62.88 -48.41
CA GLY A 62 -1.67 63.12 -49.35
C GLY A 62 -1.61 62.18 -50.58
N PRO A 63 -2.67 62.15 -51.43
CA PRO A 63 -2.67 61.33 -52.64
C PRO A 63 -1.53 61.73 -53.60
N PRO A 64 -1.02 60.81 -54.44
CA PRO A 64 0.10 61.10 -55.33
C PRO A 64 -0.32 62.17 -56.35
N GLY A 65 0.15 63.40 -56.14
CA GLY A 65 -0.19 64.58 -56.96
C GLY A 65 -0.56 65.85 -56.19
N CYS A 66 -0.71 65.81 -54.86
CA CYS A 66 -0.91 67.01 -54.04
C CYS A 66 0.04 67.02 -52.82
N PRO A 67 0.84 68.09 -52.62
CA PRO A 67 1.82 68.17 -51.53
C PRO A 67 1.21 68.48 -50.15
N ASP A 68 -0.10 68.77 -50.08
CA ASP A 68 -0.78 69.12 -48.84
C ASP A 68 -1.48 67.92 -48.17
N GLN A 69 -1.55 67.93 -46.83
CA GLN A 69 -2.29 66.93 -46.06
C GLN A 69 -3.80 67.09 -46.30
N VAL A 70 -4.43 66.07 -46.89
CA VAL A 70 -5.87 66.05 -47.17
C VAL A 70 -6.61 65.19 -46.15
N ASP A 71 -7.70 65.72 -45.62
CA ASP A 71 -8.64 64.94 -44.81
C ASP A 71 -9.18 63.76 -45.63
N THR A 72 -8.87 62.54 -45.20
CA THR A 72 -9.21 61.31 -45.91
C THR A 72 -10.03 60.38 -45.02
N VAL A 73 -11.03 59.72 -45.61
CA VAL A 73 -11.83 58.68 -44.94
C VAL A 73 -11.24 57.30 -45.27
N LYS A 74 -10.73 56.60 -44.26
CA LYS A 74 -10.31 55.20 -44.39
C LYS A 74 -11.41 54.26 -43.86
N ARG A 75 -11.95 53.41 -44.73
CA ARG A 75 -12.98 52.40 -44.41
C ARG A 75 -12.58 51.01 -44.90
N LEU A 76 -13.24 49.98 -44.38
CA LEU A 76 -13.10 48.59 -44.80
C LEU A 76 -14.45 48.08 -45.29
N LEU A 77 -14.49 47.56 -46.51
CA LEU A 77 -15.67 46.94 -47.12
C LEU A 77 -15.36 45.47 -47.44
N ILE A 78 -16.38 44.62 -47.39
CA ILE A 78 -16.24 43.19 -47.67
C ILE A 78 -16.39 42.95 -49.17
N LYS A 79 -15.33 42.49 -49.82
CA LYS A 79 -15.33 42.20 -51.25
C LYS A 79 -15.96 40.84 -51.59
N LYS A 80 -15.68 39.81 -50.79
CA LYS A 80 -16.19 38.44 -51.00
C LYS A 80 -16.70 37.84 -49.69
N LEU A 81 -17.92 37.32 -49.75
CA LEU A 81 -18.60 36.68 -48.62
C LEU A 81 -18.32 35.15 -48.60
N PRO A 82 -17.86 34.57 -47.47
CA PRO A 82 -17.55 33.14 -47.39
C PRO A 82 -18.81 32.29 -47.15
N PRO A 83 -18.89 31.03 -47.59
CA PRO A 83 -20.04 30.15 -47.27
C PRO A 83 -20.28 30.00 -45.76
N VAL A 84 -19.21 29.98 -44.96
CA VAL A 84 -19.27 30.05 -43.50
C VAL A 84 -18.50 31.29 -43.04
N LEU A 85 -19.21 32.20 -42.40
CA LEU A 85 -18.68 33.43 -41.81
C LEU A 85 -18.41 33.22 -40.32
N ALA A 86 -17.16 33.33 -39.91
CA ALA A 86 -16.75 33.30 -38.51
C ALA A 86 -16.49 34.72 -38.00
N ILE A 87 -17.20 35.13 -36.95
CA ILE A 87 -17.09 36.46 -36.34
C ILE A 87 -16.51 36.30 -34.94
N GLN A 88 -15.33 36.88 -34.71
CA GLN A 88 -14.71 36.93 -33.38
C GLN A 88 -15.15 38.19 -32.62
N LEU A 89 -15.72 38.00 -31.43
CA LEU A 89 -16.02 39.09 -30.50
C LEU A 89 -14.75 39.42 -29.71
N LYS A 90 -14.22 40.65 -29.87
CA LYS A 90 -12.98 41.12 -29.22
C LYS A 90 -13.18 41.35 -27.72
N ARG A 91 -13.31 40.25 -26.96
CA ARG A 91 -13.55 40.23 -25.51
C ARG A 91 -12.31 40.11 -24.65
N PHE A 92 -11.12 39.96 -25.23
CA PHE A 92 -9.87 39.84 -24.47
C PHE A 92 -8.92 40.97 -24.85
N ASP A 93 -8.20 41.47 -23.86
CA ASP A 93 -7.18 42.52 -24.01
C ASP A 93 -6.18 42.43 -22.84
N TYR A 94 -5.15 43.27 -22.83
CA TYR A 94 -4.15 43.32 -21.77
C TYR A 94 -4.32 44.57 -20.90
N ASP A 95 -4.43 44.38 -19.60
CA ASP A 95 -4.42 45.47 -18.62
C ASP A 95 -2.98 45.73 -18.17
N TRP A 96 -2.39 46.81 -18.69
CA TRP A 96 -1.01 47.21 -18.38
C TRP A 96 -0.83 47.70 -16.94
N GLU A 97 -1.89 48.16 -16.26
CA GLU A 97 -1.80 48.57 -14.86
C GLU A 97 -1.77 47.36 -13.93
N ARG A 98 -2.50 46.30 -14.30
CA ARG A 98 -2.58 45.05 -13.52
C ARG A 98 -1.63 43.96 -14.00
N GLU A 99 -0.86 44.26 -15.06
CA GLU A 99 0.08 43.35 -15.72
C GLU A 99 -0.54 41.97 -16.06
N CYS A 100 -1.83 41.95 -16.42
CA CYS A 100 -2.56 40.71 -16.68
C CYS A 100 -3.51 40.82 -17.87
N ALA A 101 -3.77 39.68 -18.52
CA ALA A 101 -4.86 39.59 -19.48
C ALA A 101 -6.21 39.81 -18.79
N ILE A 102 -7.11 40.53 -19.44
CA ILE A 102 -8.46 40.81 -18.95
C ILE A 102 -9.52 40.39 -19.95
N LYS A 103 -10.70 40.02 -19.43
CA LYS A 103 -11.87 39.64 -20.22
C LYS A 103 -12.99 40.67 -20.04
N PHE A 104 -13.46 41.23 -21.15
CA PHE A 104 -14.62 42.11 -21.24
C PHE A 104 -15.91 41.28 -21.34
N ASN A 105 -16.67 41.29 -20.25
CA ASN A 105 -17.96 40.61 -20.13
C ASN A 105 -19.15 41.55 -20.41
N ASP A 106 -18.92 42.66 -21.11
CA ASP A 106 -19.96 43.61 -21.52
C ASP A 106 -21.07 42.90 -22.31
N TYR A 107 -22.30 43.42 -22.18
CA TYR A 107 -23.44 42.92 -22.95
C TYR A 107 -23.20 43.18 -24.45
N PHE A 108 -23.34 42.14 -25.26
CA PHE A 108 -23.28 42.22 -26.72
C PHE A 108 -24.24 41.19 -27.32
N GLU A 109 -25.27 41.67 -28.00
CA GLU A 109 -26.24 40.84 -28.70
C GLU A 109 -25.84 40.59 -30.15
N PHE A 110 -26.31 39.48 -30.71
CA PHE A 110 -26.11 39.13 -32.11
C PHE A 110 -27.35 38.39 -32.63
N PRO A 111 -27.75 38.61 -33.90
CA PRO A 111 -29.01 38.11 -34.42
C PRO A 111 -28.89 36.65 -34.90
N ARG A 112 -30.03 35.94 -34.97
CA ARG A 112 -30.06 34.60 -35.58
C ARG A 112 -29.88 34.63 -37.09
N GLU A 113 -30.33 35.70 -37.73
CA GLU A 113 -30.12 35.97 -39.15
C GLU A 113 -29.38 37.29 -39.34
N LEU A 114 -28.36 37.28 -40.19
CA LEU A 114 -27.48 38.42 -40.42
C LEU A 114 -27.41 38.72 -41.91
N ASP A 115 -27.85 39.91 -42.30
CA ASP A 115 -27.68 40.41 -43.66
C ASP A 115 -26.36 41.21 -43.77
N MET A 116 -25.48 40.71 -44.63
CA MET A 116 -24.16 41.31 -44.84
C MET A 116 -24.12 42.31 -45.99
N GLU A 117 -25.19 42.47 -46.78
CA GLU A 117 -25.21 43.36 -47.96
C GLU A 117 -24.73 44.80 -47.63
N PRO A 118 -25.17 45.45 -46.53
CA PRO A 118 -24.77 46.81 -46.18
C PRO A 118 -23.27 47.01 -45.94
N TYR A 119 -22.51 45.93 -45.76
CA TYR A 119 -21.07 45.96 -45.49
C TYR A 119 -20.23 45.54 -46.69
N THR A 120 -20.85 45.21 -47.83
CA THR A 120 -20.16 44.80 -49.06
C THR A 120 -19.83 45.99 -49.96
N GLU A 121 -18.82 45.85 -50.83
CA GLU A 121 -18.50 46.87 -51.85
C GLU A 121 -19.72 47.23 -52.70
N GLY A 122 -20.44 46.21 -53.20
CA GLY A 122 -21.64 46.41 -54.02
C GLY A 122 -22.82 47.03 -53.25
N GLY A 123 -23.05 46.61 -52.01
CA GLY A 123 -24.14 47.18 -51.20
C GLY A 123 -23.89 48.64 -50.81
N VAL A 124 -22.64 49.02 -50.51
CA VAL A 124 -22.31 50.42 -50.22
C VAL A 124 -22.36 51.30 -51.47
N ALA A 125 -21.89 50.81 -52.63
CA ALA A 125 -22.03 51.53 -53.90
C ALA A 125 -23.50 51.83 -54.24
N LYS A 126 -24.41 50.86 -54.04
CA LYS A 126 -25.87 51.04 -54.18
C LYS A 126 -26.43 52.11 -53.23
N MET A 127 -25.93 52.17 -51.99
CA MET A 127 -26.42 53.14 -50.99
C MET A 127 -25.86 54.55 -51.18
N GLU A 128 -24.67 54.69 -51.77
CA GLU A 128 -24.01 55.98 -52.04
C GLU A 128 -24.48 56.64 -53.35
N GLY A 129 -25.35 55.97 -54.11
CA GLY A 129 -25.99 56.52 -55.30
C GLY A 129 -25.10 56.58 -56.54
N ASP A 130 -24.06 55.75 -56.60
CA ASP A 130 -23.15 55.68 -57.74
C ASP A 130 -23.74 54.75 -58.81
N ASP A 131 -24.74 55.25 -59.55
CA ASP A 131 -25.28 54.62 -60.76
C ASP A 131 -24.36 54.90 -61.97
N THR A 132 -23.05 54.65 -61.84
CA THR A 132 -22.19 54.54 -63.02
C THR A 132 -22.28 53.12 -63.59
N ASN A 133 -23.35 52.90 -64.36
CA ASN A 133 -23.34 51.92 -65.44
C ASN A 133 -22.29 52.32 -66.50
N HIS A 134 -21.01 52.14 -66.21
CA HIS A 134 -20.06 51.78 -67.26
C HIS A 134 -19.94 50.27 -67.26
N ALA A 135 -20.88 49.67 -67.97
CA ALA A 135 -20.71 48.33 -68.48
C ALA A 135 -19.43 48.30 -69.33
N ASP A 136 -18.40 47.62 -68.86
CA ASP A 136 -17.63 46.78 -69.78
C ASP A 136 -18.56 45.62 -70.17
N GLN A 137 -19.35 45.91 -71.21
CA GLN A 137 -20.00 44.92 -72.04
C GLN A 137 -18.91 44.10 -72.71
N ASN A 138 -18.37 43.10 -72.02
CA ASN A 138 -17.69 41.94 -72.59
C ASN A 138 -17.28 40.97 -71.48
N GLU A 139 -18.24 40.23 -70.95
CA GLU A 139 -18.10 38.79 -70.70
C GLU A 139 -19.50 38.19 -70.47
N SER A 140 -19.92 37.44 -71.49
CA SER A 140 -20.91 36.35 -71.49
C SER A 140 -21.84 36.22 -70.28
N THR A 141 -23.13 36.43 -70.55
CA THR A 141 -24.23 35.55 -70.09
C THR A 141 -23.77 34.12 -69.88
N ASP A 142 -23.52 33.74 -68.62
CA ASP A 142 -23.90 32.47 -68.01
C ASP A 142 -23.49 32.49 -66.51
N ASN A 143 -24.48 32.31 -65.62
CA ASN A 143 -24.32 31.91 -64.21
C ASN A 143 -23.60 32.83 -63.20
N LYS A 144 -23.86 34.13 -63.15
CA LYS A 144 -23.77 34.85 -61.85
C LYS A 144 -25.05 34.59 -61.07
N GLN A 145 -25.15 33.41 -60.45
CA GLN A 145 -26.10 33.18 -59.35
C GLN A 145 -25.95 34.35 -58.38
N LEU A 146 -27.06 35.01 -58.06
CA LEU A 146 -27.12 36.10 -57.09
C LEU A 146 -26.66 35.54 -55.74
N GLU A 147 -25.36 35.59 -55.45
CA GLU A 147 -24.80 35.08 -54.20
C GLU A 147 -25.48 35.82 -53.04
N SER A 148 -26.28 35.10 -52.27
CA SER A 148 -27.04 35.65 -51.15
C SER A 148 -26.11 36.30 -50.12
N SER A 149 -26.47 37.50 -49.67
CA SER A 149 -25.80 38.21 -48.59
C SER A 149 -26.27 37.80 -47.19
N LYS A 150 -27.32 36.95 -47.11
CA LYS A 150 -27.97 36.59 -45.86
C LYS A 150 -27.32 35.35 -45.25
N TYR A 151 -27.16 35.38 -43.94
CA TYR A 151 -26.58 34.31 -43.16
C TYR A 151 -27.48 33.89 -42.01
N ARG A 152 -27.42 32.62 -41.64
CA ARG A 152 -28.06 32.04 -40.46
C ARG A 152 -27.01 31.62 -39.44
N LEU A 153 -27.23 31.94 -38.16
CA LEU A 153 -26.40 31.48 -37.06
C LEU A 153 -26.50 29.97 -36.91
N VAL A 154 -25.37 29.29 -36.92
CA VAL A 154 -25.28 27.81 -36.84
C VAL A 154 -24.42 27.33 -35.67
N GLY A 155 -23.62 28.21 -35.08
CA GLY A 155 -22.81 27.87 -33.92
C GLY A 155 -22.38 29.08 -33.11
N VAL A 156 -22.28 28.89 -31.80
CA VAL A 156 -21.75 29.87 -30.85
C VAL A 156 -20.71 29.17 -29.99
N LEU A 157 -19.44 29.58 -30.14
CA LEU A 157 -18.36 29.16 -29.27
C LEU A 157 -18.32 30.11 -28.07
N VAL A 158 -18.54 29.55 -26.88
CA VAL A 158 -18.63 30.28 -25.62
C VAL A 158 -17.35 30.10 -24.84
N HIS A 159 -16.88 31.18 -24.22
CA HIS A 159 -15.82 31.13 -23.23
C HIS A 159 -16.39 31.44 -21.84
N SER A 160 -16.18 30.57 -20.87
CA SER A 160 -16.54 30.76 -19.47
C SER A 160 -15.31 30.89 -18.59
N GLY A 161 -15.17 31.99 -17.85
CA GLY A 161 -14.08 32.18 -16.89
C GLY A 161 -13.23 33.43 -17.12
N GLN A 162 -11.97 33.36 -16.68
CA GLN A 162 -11.02 34.47 -16.66
C GLN A 162 -10.28 34.61 -18.01
N ALA A 163 -9.42 35.61 -18.17
CA ALA A 163 -8.71 35.79 -19.45
C ALA A 163 -7.54 34.81 -19.64
N SER A 164 -6.82 34.52 -18.56
CA SER A 164 -5.64 33.63 -18.54
C SER A 164 -6.00 32.14 -18.39
N GLY A 165 -7.27 31.83 -18.14
CA GLY A 165 -7.77 30.47 -18.00
C GLY A 165 -9.29 30.47 -17.98
N GLY A 166 -9.90 29.34 -18.26
CA GLY A 166 -11.35 29.23 -18.41
C GLY A 166 -11.70 27.96 -19.18
N HIS A 167 -12.95 27.87 -19.59
CA HIS A 167 -13.51 26.71 -20.26
C HIS A 167 -14.21 27.10 -21.55
N TYR A 168 -14.04 26.29 -22.60
CA TYR A 168 -14.67 26.50 -23.89
C TYR A 168 -15.67 25.38 -24.17
N TYR A 169 -16.86 25.77 -24.61
CA TYR A 169 -17.89 24.85 -25.08
C TYR A 169 -18.64 25.49 -26.25
N SER A 170 -19.36 24.69 -27.02
CA SER A 170 -20.03 25.16 -28.24
C SER A 170 -21.51 24.83 -28.23
N TYR A 171 -22.35 25.81 -28.54
CA TYR A 171 -23.73 25.56 -28.95
C TYR A 171 -23.75 25.42 -30.46
N ILE A 172 -24.27 24.31 -30.98
CA ILE A 172 -24.29 24.03 -32.43
C ILE A 172 -25.68 23.53 -32.82
N ILE A 173 -26.19 24.05 -33.93
CA ILE A 173 -27.47 23.60 -34.49
C ILE A 173 -27.27 22.27 -35.24
N GLN A 174 -28.09 21.27 -34.93
CA GLN A 174 -28.14 20.03 -35.68
C GLN A 174 -28.95 20.26 -36.96
N ARG A 175 -28.32 20.02 -38.12
CA ARG A 175 -28.86 20.41 -39.43
C ARG A 175 -29.79 19.39 -40.09
N ASN A 176 -30.17 18.30 -39.42
CA ASN A 176 -30.76 17.12 -40.05
C ASN A 176 -31.86 16.47 -39.20
N GLY A 177 -32.98 17.16 -38.96
CA GLY A 177 -34.23 16.45 -38.68
C GLY A 177 -34.70 15.71 -39.93
N GLY A 178 -35.18 14.45 -39.79
CA GLY A 178 -35.99 13.82 -40.84
C GLY A 178 -37.27 14.62 -41.09
N ASP A 179 -38.04 14.24 -42.11
CA ASP A 179 -39.29 14.90 -42.54
C ASP A 179 -40.11 15.46 -41.35
N GLY A 180 -40.15 16.79 -41.24
CA GLY A 180 -40.98 17.52 -40.27
C GLY A 180 -40.35 17.88 -38.92
N GLU A 181 -39.10 17.51 -38.61
CA GLU A 181 -38.46 17.94 -37.35
C GLU A 181 -37.73 19.28 -37.46
N GLU A 182 -37.99 20.18 -36.50
CA GLU A 182 -37.34 21.49 -36.39
C GLU A 182 -35.84 21.38 -36.10
N ASN A 183 -35.06 22.38 -36.53
CA ASN A 183 -33.63 22.44 -36.24
C ASN A 183 -33.41 22.59 -34.72
N ARG A 184 -32.74 21.61 -34.10
CA ARG A 184 -32.48 21.58 -32.65
C ARG A 184 -31.06 22.03 -32.30
N TRP A 185 -30.91 22.67 -31.15
CA TRP A 185 -29.61 23.10 -30.62
C TRP A 185 -29.05 22.09 -29.62
N TYR A 186 -27.75 21.82 -29.73
CA TYR A 186 -27.01 20.97 -28.80
C TYR A 186 -25.84 21.74 -28.20
N LYS A 187 -25.55 21.47 -26.93
CA LYS A 187 -24.37 21.94 -26.23
C LYS A 187 -23.31 20.83 -26.29
N PHE A 188 -22.17 21.15 -26.86
CA PHE A 188 -20.98 20.31 -26.93
C PHE A 188 -19.98 20.80 -25.88
N ASP A 189 -19.83 20.04 -24.80
CA ASP A 189 -19.04 20.36 -23.62
C ASP A 189 -18.09 19.19 -23.31
N ASP A 190 -16.89 19.24 -23.88
CA ASP A 190 -15.89 18.15 -23.85
C ASP A 190 -16.44 16.77 -24.26
N GLY A 191 -16.58 15.86 -23.29
CA GLY A 191 -17.07 14.50 -23.50
C GLY A 191 -18.60 14.40 -23.54
N ASP A 192 -19.30 15.47 -23.15
CA ASP A 192 -20.74 15.49 -22.99
C ASP A 192 -21.41 16.30 -24.12
N VAL A 193 -22.41 15.68 -24.76
CA VAL A 193 -23.26 16.34 -25.75
C VAL A 193 -24.69 16.30 -25.24
N THR A 194 -25.24 17.46 -24.86
CA THR A 194 -26.56 17.58 -24.24
C THR A 194 -27.50 18.44 -25.08
N GLU A 195 -28.79 18.13 -25.03
CA GLU A 195 -29.83 19.01 -25.59
C GLU A 195 -29.85 20.37 -24.86
N CYS A 196 -30.19 21.45 -25.57
CA CYS A 196 -30.30 22.78 -24.98
C CYS A 196 -31.36 23.63 -25.69
N LYS A 197 -31.92 24.61 -24.98
CA LYS A 197 -33.02 25.46 -25.47
C LYS A 197 -32.52 26.76 -26.10
N MET A 198 -31.49 26.69 -26.93
CA MET A 198 -30.90 27.87 -27.56
C MET A 198 -31.80 28.46 -28.67
N ASP A 199 -32.93 27.84 -28.97
CA ASP A 199 -34.07 28.38 -29.73
C ASP A 199 -34.83 29.48 -28.96
N ASP A 200 -34.88 29.40 -27.62
CA ASP A 200 -35.44 30.45 -26.76
C ASP A 200 -34.53 31.68 -26.74
N GLU A 201 -35.13 32.88 -26.89
CA GLU A 201 -34.41 34.16 -26.85
C GLU A 201 -33.85 34.46 -25.46
N GLU A 202 -34.56 34.10 -24.38
CA GLU A 202 -34.08 34.33 -23.03
C GLU A 202 -32.85 33.47 -22.71
N GLU A 203 -32.87 32.21 -23.12
CA GLU A 203 -31.74 31.30 -22.95
C GLU A 203 -30.53 31.75 -23.77
N MET A 204 -30.72 32.10 -25.05
CA MET A 204 -29.65 32.67 -25.88
C MET A 204 -29.01 33.89 -25.22
N LYS A 205 -29.83 34.81 -24.69
CA LYS A 205 -29.37 36.00 -23.98
C LYS A 205 -28.59 35.64 -22.72
N ASN A 206 -29.12 34.74 -21.90
CA ASN A 206 -28.54 34.36 -20.62
C ASN A 206 -27.22 33.59 -20.77
N GLN A 207 -27.09 32.78 -21.82
CA GLN A 207 -25.90 31.96 -22.04
C GLN A 207 -24.81 32.68 -22.85
N CYS A 208 -25.17 33.62 -23.74
CA CYS A 208 -24.24 34.10 -24.76
C CYS A 208 -23.97 35.61 -24.76
N PHE A 209 -24.91 36.47 -24.35
CA PHE A 209 -24.75 37.91 -24.57
C PHE A 209 -23.84 38.60 -23.54
N GLY A 210 -23.62 37.97 -22.38
CA GLY A 210 -22.84 38.55 -21.29
C GLY A 210 -23.63 39.60 -20.50
N GLY A 211 -22.96 40.66 -20.08
CA GLY A 211 -23.54 41.74 -19.29
C GLY A 211 -23.58 41.46 -17.79
N GLU A 212 -24.24 42.35 -17.06
CA GLU A 212 -24.44 42.26 -15.62
C GLU A 212 -25.87 41.86 -15.27
N TYR A 213 -26.05 41.14 -14.17
CA TYR A 213 -27.35 40.78 -13.62
C TYR A 213 -27.34 40.87 -12.10
N MET A 214 -28.53 40.94 -11.51
CA MET A 214 -28.68 40.84 -10.05
C MET A 214 -28.84 39.37 -9.69
N GLY A 215 -27.80 38.79 -9.08
CA GLY A 215 -27.83 37.42 -8.60
C GLY A 215 -28.22 37.35 -7.13
N GLU A 216 -29.03 36.36 -6.78
CA GLU A 216 -29.34 36.00 -5.40
C GLU A 216 -28.16 35.23 -4.80
N VAL A 217 -27.58 35.75 -3.72
CA VAL A 217 -26.49 35.12 -2.98
C VAL A 217 -27.00 34.75 -1.58
N PHE A 218 -27.03 33.45 -1.30
CA PHE A 218 -27.35 32.89 0.01
C PHE A 218 -26.08 32.76 0.86
N ASP A 219 -26.19 33.08 2.14
CA ASP A 219 -25.14 32.78 3.13
C ASP A 219 -24.99 31.25 3.32
N HIS A 220 -23.87 30.78 3.87
CA HIS A 220 -23.54 29.35 4.06
C HIS A 220 -24.59 28.58 4.88
N LEU A 221 -25.40 29.28 5.67
CA LEU A 221 -26.48 28.71 6.48
C LEU A 221 -27.86 28.81 5.81
N MET A 222 -27.96 29.29 4.56
CA MET A 222 -29.19 29.56 3.80
C MET A 222 -30.21 30.48 4.52
N LYS A 223 -29.80 31.18 5.59
CA LYS A 223 -30.68 31.99 6.45
C LYS A 223 -30.87 33.43 5.98
N ARG A 224 -30.02 33.95 5.09
CA ARG A 224 -30.08 35.34 4.63
C ARG A 224 -29.86 35.40 3.11
N MET A 225 -30.83 35.97 2.41
CA MET A 225 -30.77 36.23 0.97
C MET A 225 -30.30 37.66 0.74
N SER A 226 -29.36 37.86 -0.19
CA SER A 226 -28.89 39.17 -0.62
C SER A 226 -28.80 39.25 -2.14
N PHE A 227 -29.27 40.35 -2.73
CA PHE A 227 -29.12 40.61 -4.16
C PHE A 227 -27.79 41.33 -4.42
N ARG A 228 -26.92 40.73 -5.22
CA ARG A 228 -25.63 41.33 -5.60
C ARG A 228 -25.53 41.44 -7.12
N ARG A 229 -24.95 42.55 -7.59
CA ARG A 229 -24.64 42.74 -9.01
C ARG A 229 -23.49 41.81 -9.39
N GLN A 230 -23.74 40.90 -10.32
CA GLN A 230 -22.80 39.91 -10.85
C GLN A 230 -22.63 40.13 -12.35
N LYS A 231 -21.51 39.67 -12.91
CA LYS A 231 -21.27 39.67 -14.37
C LYS A 231 -21.62 38.29 -14.92
N ARG A 232 -21.89 38.14 -16.21
CA ARG A 232 -21.92 36.82 -16.84
C ARG A 232 -20.55 36.54 -17.44
N TRP A 233 -19.73 35.77 -16.73
CA TRP A 233 -18.37 35.42 -17.15
C TRP A 233 -18.33 34.35 -18.26
N TRP A 234 -19.48 33.73 -18.54
CA TRP A 234 -19.77 32.94 -19.74
C TRP A 234 -20.46 33.84 -20.78
N ASN A 235 -19.89 33.90 -21.98
CA ASN A 235 -20.45 34.64 -23.11
C ASN A 235 -19.81 34.20 -24.43
N ALA A 236 -20.49 34.51 -25.52
CA ALA A 236 -20.04 34.21 -26.87
C ALA A 236 -18.67 34.85 -27.14
N TYR A 237 -17.79 34.06 -27.75
CA TYR A 237 -16.48 34.48 -28.20
C TYR A 237 -16.36 34.43 -29.72
N ILE A 238 -16.79 33.33 -30.35
CA ILE A 238 -16.81 33.20 -31.81
C ILE A 238 -18.22 32.79 -32.26
N LEU A 239 -18.76 33.50 -33.23
CA LEU A 239 -20.04 33.20 -33.87
C LEU A 239 -19.78 32.58 -35.24
N PHE A 240 -20.52 31.52 -35.55
CA PHE A 240 -20.48 30.86 -36.85
C PHE A 240 -21.81 31.07 -37.55
N TYR A 241 -21.75 31.75 -38.69
CA TYR A 241 -22.86 32.05 -39.57
C TYR A 241 -22.67 31.27 -40.87
N GLU A 242 -23.73 30.66 -41.38
CA GLU A 242 -23.74 29.95 -42.66
C GLU A 242 -24.60 30.72 -43.67
N ARG A 243 -24.07 30.91 -44.88
CA ARG A 243 -24.74 31.65 -45.95
C ARG A 243 -25.99 30.90 -46.38
N LEU A 244 -27.12 31.59 -46.40
CA LEU A 244 -28.38 31.05 -46.93
C LEU A 244 -28.28 31.04 -48.45
N GLU A 245 -28.48 29.91 -49.12
CA GLU A 245 -28.52 29.90 -50.58
C GLU A 245 -29.82 30.57 -51.10
N PRO A 246 -29.77 31.30 -52.23
CA PRO A 246 -30.98 31.87 -52.82
C PRO A 246 -31.93 30.75 -53.25
N LEU A 247 -33.16 30.77 -52.71
CA LEU A 247 -34.25 29.91 -53.17
C LEU A 247 -34.70 30.40 -54.55
N GLY A 248 -34.20 29.77 -55.60
CA GLY A 248 -34.87 29.79 -56.90
C GLY A 248 -36.05 28.82 -56.85
N GLU A 249 -37.20 29.20 -57.44
CA GLU A 249 -38.44 28.41 -57.45
C GLU A 249 -38.25 26.99 -58.05
N ASP A 250 -37.27 26.81 -58.95
CA ASP A 250 -36.91 25.50 -59.51
C ASP A 250 -36.13 24.59 -58.53
N ASN A 251 -35.57 25.18 -57.47
CA ASN A 251 -34.68 24.48 -56.53
C ASN A 251 -35.44 23.76 -55.42
N GLU A 252 -36.69 24.15 -55.13
CA GLU A 252 -37.56 23.44 -54.17
C GLU A 252 -37.94 22.05 -54.67
N LEU A 253 -38.27 21.92 -55.95
CA LEU A 253 -38.58 20.63 -56.59
C LEU A 253 -37.36 19.71 -56.63
N VAL A 254 -36.17 20.25 -56.95
CA VAL A 254 -34.91 19.48 -56.95
C VAL A 254 -34.49 19.08 -55.53
N MET A 255 -34.62 19.97 -54.54
CA MET A 255 -34.39 19.65 -53.11
C MET A 255 -35.38 18.61 -52.58
N CYS A 256 -36.66 18.70 -52.93
CA CYS A 256 -37.69 17.72 -52.55
C CYS A 256 -37.45 16.35 -53.19
N ILE A 257 -37.10 16.29 -54.48
CA ILE A 257 -36.76 15.03 -55.16
C ILE A 257 -35.48 14.42 -54.58
N THR A 258 -34.48 15.24 -54.22
CA THR A 258 -33.24 14.78 -53.55
C THR A 258 -33.51 14.30 -52.12
N ARG A 259 -34.49 14.89 -51.42
CA ARG A 259 -34.95 14.46 -50.08
C ARG A 259 -35.75 13.15 -50.10
N LEU A 260 -36.54 12.90 -51.14
CA LEU A 260 -37.42 11.74 -51.28
C LEU A 260 -36.73 10.49 -51.85
N SER A 261 -35.48 10.58 -52.31
CA SER A 261 -34.75 9.44 -52.87
C SER A 261 -34.15 8.55 -51.77
N ILE A 262 -34.54 7.27 -51.74
CA ILE A 262 -34.05 6.23 -50.81
C ILE A 262 -32.56 5.89 -51.05
N THR A 263 -31.96 6.42 -52.12
CA THR A 263 -30.54 6.22 -52.44
C THR A 263 -29.67 7.13 -51.60
N THR A 264 -28.92 6.51 -50.66
CA THR A 264 -27.74 7.05 -49.94
C THR A 264 -27.68 8.58 -49.86
N LYS A 265 -28.07 9.14 -48.69
CA LYS A 265 -27.85 10.55 -48.33
C LYS A 265 -26.55 11.07 -48.97
N PRO A 266 -26.59 11.99 -49.94
CA PRO A 266 -25.42 12.36 -50.76
C PRO A 266 -24.27 13.01 -49.97
N HIS A 267 -24.44 13.17 -48.66
CA HIS A 267 -23.50 13.81 -47.74
C HIS A 267 -23.07 12.90 -46.58
N GLN A 268 -23.37 11.59 -46.63
CA GLN A 268 -22.83 10.67 -45.63
C GLN A 268 -21.36 10.41 -45.95
N ILE A 269 -20.48 11.20 -45.35
CA ILE A 269 -19.03 11.00 -45.38
C ILE A 269 -18.75 9.58 -44.87
N LYS A 270 -18.48 8.65 -45.80
CA LYS A 270 -18.04 7.30 -45.45
C LYS A 270 -16.56 7.36 -45.11
N MET A 271 -16.20 6.80 -43.96
CA MET A 271 -14.80 6.64 -43.58
C MET A 271 -14.09 5.80 -44.65
N PRO A 272 -12.93 6.23 -45.17
CA PRO A 272 -12.13 5.40 -46.08
C PRO A 272 -11.86 4.03 -45.46
N SER A 273 -11.95 2.97 -46.27
CA SER A 273 -11.89 1.58 -45.80
C SER A 273 -10.60 1.24 -45.02
N THR A 274 -9.46 1.81 -45.42
CA THR A 274 -8.17 1.63 -44.74
C THR A 274 -8.18 2.21 -43.32
N ILE A 275 -8.83 3.36 -43.12
CA ILE A 275 -8.98 4.00 -41.81
C ILE A 275 -9.95 3.19 -40.95
N GLU A 276 -11.07 2.75 -41.52
CA GLU A 276 -12.07 1.93 -40.82
C GLU A 276 -11.46 0.63 -40.28
N GLN A 277 -10.68 -0.09 -41.09
CA GLN A 277 -9.99 -1.31 -40.67
C GLN A 277 -8.97 -1.03 -39.56
N SER A 278 -8.21 0.06 -39.67
CA SER A 278 -7.22 0.46 -38.65
C SER A 278 -7.89 0.79 -37.31
N VAL A 279 -9.00 1.54 -37.34
CA VAL A 279 -9.80 1.86 -36.15
C VAL A 279 -10.38 0.60 -35.53
N ARG A 280 -10.97 -0.31 -36.32
CA ARG A 280 -11.48 -1.59 -35.80
C ARG A 280 -10.39 -2.42 -35.14
N LYS A 281 -9.22 -2.53 -35.76
CA LYS A 281 -8.08 -3.28 -35.19
C LYS A 281 -7.63 -2.68 -33.87
N ARG A 282 -7.47 -1.36 -33.79
CA ARG A 282 -7.07 -0.66 -32.55
C ARG A 282 -8.13 -0.79 -31.47
N ASN A 283 -9.41 -0.69 -31.81
CA ASN A 283 -10.51 -0.87 -30.86
C ASN A 283 -10.53 -2.30 -30.31
N MET A 284 -10.34 -3.33 -31.15
CA MET A 284 -10.24 -4.72 -30.66
C MET A 284 -9.05 -4.92 -29.73
N GLN A 285 -7.88 -4.37 -30.05
CA GLN A 285 -6.71 -4.43 -29.17
C GLN A 285 -6.95 -3.72 -27.84
N PHE A 286 -7.58 -2.54 -27.88
CA PHE A 286 -7.98 -1.82 -26.68
C PHE A 286 -8.95 -2.64 -25.83
N MET A 287 -9.96 -3.24 -26.44
CA MET A 287 -10.93 -4.09 -25.73
C MET A 287 -10.25 -5.33 -25.13
N HIS A 288 -9.35 -6.00 -25.84
CA HIS A 288 -8.59 -7.12 -25.27
C HIS A 288 -7.77 -6.69 -24.05
N ASN A 289 -7.03 -5.59 -24.14
CA ASN A 289 -6.24 -5.09 -23.02
C ASN A 289 -7.12 -4.68 -21.84
N HIS A 290 -8.28 -4.06 -22.11
CA HIS A 290 -9.23 -3.68 -21.07
C HIS A 290 -9.83 -4.90 -20.37
N MET A 291 -10.21 -5.93 -21.12
CA MET A 291 -10.83 -7.15 -20.58
C MET A 291 -9.84 -8.04 -19.83
N GLN A 292 -8.56 -8.06 -20.22
CA GLN A 292 -7.52 -8.84 -19.53
C GLN A 292 -7.31 -8.44 -18.07
N TYR A 293 -7.62 -7.19 -17.71
CA TYR A 293 -7.51 -6.67 -16.34
C TYR A 293 -8.87 -6.43 -15.68
N SER A 294 -9.94 -7.00 -16.23
CA SER A 294 -11.28 -6.90 -15.65
C SER A 294 -11.44 -7.91 -14.50
N LEU A 295 -12.24 -7.54 -13.50
CA LEU A 295 -12.52 -8.42 -12.36
C LEU A 295 -13.26 -9.70 -12.81
N GLU A 296 -14.14 -9.57 -13.79
CA GLU A 296 -14.94 -10.65 -14.36
C GLU A 296 -14.04 -11.70 -15.02
N TYR A 297 -12.97 -11.27 -15.70
CA TYR A 297 -12.01 -12.20 -16.30
C TYR A 297 -11.28 -13.03 -15.23
N PHE A 298 -10.80 -12.38 -14.16
CA PHE A 298 -10.15 -13.09 -13.06
C PHE A 298 -11.09 -14.07 -12.36
N GLN A 299 -12.35 -13.66 -12.12
CA GLN A 299 -13.37 -14.55 -11.56
C GLN A 299 -13.70 -15.71 -12.50
N PHE A 300 -13.77 -15.47 -13.81
CA PHE A 300 -13.99 -16.50 -14.81
C PHE A 300 -12.87 -17.54 -14.81
N ILE A 301 -11.61 -17.11 -14.84
CA ILE A 301 -10.47 -18.02 -14.76
C ILE A 301 -10.50 -18.83 -13.45
N LYS A 302 -10.73 -18.18 -12.30
CA LYS A 302 -10.82 -18.87 -11.02
C LYS A 302 -11.93 -19.93 -11.01
N LYS A 303 -13.14 -19.59 -11.51
CA LYS A 303 -14.27 -20.53 -11.64
C LYS A 303 -13.91 -21.71 -12.52
N LEU A 304 -13.21 -21.49 -13.63
CA LEU A 304 -12.79 -22.55 -14.54
C LEU A 304 -11.75 -23.49 -13.91
N LEU A 305 -10.87 -22.98 -13.05
CA LEU A 305 -9.93 -23.82 -12.30
C LEU A 305 -10.64 -24.69 -11.24
N THR A 306 -11.72 -24.20 -10.64
CA THR A 306 -12.39 -24.87 -9.51
C THR A 306 -13.63 -25.68 -9.89
N CYS A 307 -14.19 -25.50 -11.09
CA CYS A 307 -15.47 -26.13 -11.46
C CYS A 307 -15.42 -27.66 -11.46
N ASN A 308 -14.23 -28.24 -11.67
CA ASN A 308 -14.03 -29.68 -11.75
C ASN A 308 -13.56 -30.30 -10.43
N ASN A 309 -13.52 -29.55 -9.32
CA ASN A 309 -13.02 -30.05 -8.04
C ASN A 309 -13.72 -31.33 -7.55
N ILE A 310 -15.00 -31.51 -7.89
CA ILE A 310 -15.79 -32.70 -7.53
C ILE A 310 -15.21 -33.97 -8.15
N TYR A 311 -14.62 -33.88 -9.35
CA TYR A 311 -14.00 -35.02 -10.05
C TYR A 311 -12.57 -35.31 -9.60
N LEU A 312 -11.98 -34.39 -8.82
CA LEU A 312 -10.61 -34.50 -8.32
C LEU A 312 -10.56 -35.04 -6.88
N SER A 313 -11.71 -35.31 -6.26
CA SER A 313 -11.79 -36.00 -4.96
C SER A 313 -11.70 -37.51 -5.15
N LEU A 314 -10.83 -38.17 -4.38
CA LEU A 314 -10.75 -39.63 -4.34
C LEU A 314 -12.01 -40.20 -3.68
N HIS A 315 -12.65 -41.18 -4.32
CA HIS A 315 -13.69 -41.98 -3.68
C HIS A 315 -13.06 -42.96 -2.68
N ALA A 316 -13.82 -43.36 -1.65
CA ALA A 316 -13.33 -44.26 -0.60
C ALA A 316 -12.74 -45.55 -1.21
N GLY A 317 -11.42 -45.75 -1.05
CA GLY A 317 -10.68 -46.90 -1.57
C GLY A 317 -9.90 -46.68 -2.87
N GLN A 318 -9.87 -45.47 -3.45
CA GLN A 318 -9.00 -45.14 -4.58
C GLN A 318 -7.71 -44.44 -4.12
N ASP A 319 -6.56 -45.02 -4.49
CA ASP A 319 -5.24 -44.43 -4.22
C ASP A 319 -4.75 -43.47 -5.32
N HIS A 320 -5.35 -43.54 -6.51
CA HIS A 320 -4.97 -42.75 -7.68
C HIS A 320 -6.19 -42.09 -8.35
N LEU A 321 -5.95 -40.94 -9.00
CA LEU A 321 -6.96 -40.30 -9.84
C LEU A 321 -7.29 -41.15 -11.06
N LEU A 322 -8.54 -41.08 -11.51
CA LEU A 322 -8.94 -41.61 -12.82
C LEU A 322 -8.16 -40.89 -13.93
N PRO A 323 -7.78 -41.57 -15.04
CA PRO A 323 -7.02 -40.95 -16.13
C PRO A 323 -7.68 -39.67 -16.68
N GLU A 324 -9.00 -39.65 -16.80
CA GLU A 324 -9.75 -38.48 -17.27
C GLU A 324 -9.70 -37.33 -16.26
N ALA A 325 -9.72 -37.65 -14.96
CA ALA A 325 -9.59 -36.65 -13.89
C ALA A 325 -8.16 -36.08 -13.83
N GLU A 326 -7.15 -36.91 -14.09
CA GLU A 326 -5.75 -36.48 -14.20
C GLU A 326 -5.53 -35.57 -15.42
N GLU A 327 -6.13 -35.89 -16.58
CA GLU A 327 -6.06 -35.03 -17.77
C GLU A 327 -6.72 -33.65 -17.51
N MET A 328 -7.88 -33.64 -16.84
CA MET A 328 -8.53 -32.40 -16.41
C MET A 328 -7.65 -31.59 -15.44
N ALA A 329 -7.01 -32.25 -14.47
CA ALA A 329 -6.09 -31.61 -13.54
C ALA A 329 -4.86 -31.03 -14.26
N MET A 330 -4.33 -31.75 -15.25
CA MET A 330 -3.23 -31.31 -16.09
C MET A 330 -3.61 -30.02 -16.83
N ILE A 331 -4.67 -30.03 -17.65
CA ILE A 331 -5.09 -28.86 -18.43
C ILE A 331 -5.37 -27.66 -17.53
N SER A 332 -6.05 -27.87 -16.40
CA SER A 332 -6.34 -26.82 -15.42
C SER A 332 -5.05 -26.24 -14.81
N SER A 333 -4.07 -27.08 -14.51
CA SER A 333 -2.76 -26.65 -14.00
C SER A 333 -1.97 -25.86 -15.05
N GLN A 334 -2.04 -26.26 -16.33
CA GLN A 334 -1.42 -25.52 -17.42
C GLN A 334 -2.02 -24.12 -17.59
N LEU A 335 -3.35 -24.01 -17.51
CA LEU A 335 -4.06 -22.74 -17.55
C LEU A 335 -3.69 -21.87 -16.35
N ALA A 336 -3.74 -22.43 -15.14
CA ALA A 336 -3.41 -21.73 -13.90
C ALA A 336 -1.97 -21.20 -13.94
N ALA A 337 -1.01 -22.04 -14.33
CA ALA A 337 0.40 -21.66 -14.48
C ALA A 337 0.56 -20.49 -15.46
N ARG A 338 0.01 -20.61 -16.67
CA ARG A 338 0.09 -19.55 -17.68
C ARG A 338 -0.52 -18.25 -17.18
N PHE A 339 -1.70 -18.30 -16.58
CA PHE A 339 -2.40 -17.11 -16.10
C PHE A 339 -1.68 -16.45 -14.90
N LEU A 340 -1.34 -17.21 -13.87
CA LEU A 340 -0.79 -16.67 -12.63
C LEU A 340 0.59 -16.06 -12.80
N PHE A 341 1.49 -16.72 -13.53
CA PHE A 341 2.88 -16.25 -13.69
C PHE A 341 3.04 -15.17 -14.78
N SER A 342 2.10 -15.07 -15.72
CA SER A 342 2.09 -13.98 -16.71
C SER A 342 1.32 -12.74 -16.25
N THR A 343 0.20 -12.93 -15.56
CA THR A 343 -0.77 -11.86 -15.30
C THR A 343 -1.16 -11.81 -13.83
N GLY A 344 -1.64 -12.93 -13.25
CA GLY A 344 -2.26 -12.97 -11.93
C GLY A 344 -1.40 -12.43 -10.80
N PHE A 345 -0.20 -12.97 -10.59
CA PHE A 345 0.70 -12.54 -9.52
C PHE A 345 1.35 -11.17 -9.77
N ARG A 346 1.29 -10.66 -11.01
CA ARG A 346 1.80 -9.34 -11.39
C ARG A 346 0.78 -8.21 -11.25
N THR A 347 -0.50 -8.52 -11.00
CA THR A 347 -1.56 -7.51 -10.86
C THR A 347 -1.83 -7.12 -9.41
N LYS A 348 -2.52 -5.98 -9.24
CA LYS A 348 -2.93 -5.47 -7.93
C LYS A 348 -3.99 -6.37 -7.31
N LYS A 349 -4.00 -6.43 -5.97
CA LYS A 349 -4.96 -7.19 -5.17
C LYS A 349 -6.43 -6.89 -5.52
N ILE A 350 -6.76 -5.66 -5.92
CA ILE A 350 -8.13 -5.27 -6.26
C ILE A 350 -8.70 -6.05 -7.46
N VAL A 351 -7.85 -6.45 -8.41
CA VAL A 351 -8.26 -7.23 -9.60
C VAL A 351 -8.08 -8.72 -9.34
N ARG A 352 -6.92 -9.11 -8.77
CA ARG A 352 -6.60 -10.51 -8.48
C ARG A 352 -7.50 -11.17 -7.42
N GLY A 353 -7.91 -10.39 -6.42
CA GLY A 353 -8.39 -10.93 -5.17
C GLY A 353 -7.25 -11.49 -4.30
N PRO A 354 -7.59 -12.24 -3.24
CA PRO A 354 -6.60 -12.83 -2.33
C PRO A 354 -5.72 -13.86 -3.05
N ALA A 355 -4.41 -13.81 -2.83
CA ALA A 355 -3.46 -14.76 -3.42
C ALA A 355 -3.57 -16.15 -2.80
N SER A 356 -4.04 -16.25 -1.56
CA SER A 356 -4.35 -17.51 -0.88
C SER A 356 -5.35 -18.36 -1.67
N ASP A 357 -6.39 -17.74 -2.21
CA ASP A 357 -7.43 -18.49 -2.91
C ASP A 357 -6.92 -19.12 -4.22
N TRP A 358 -5.93 -18.49 -4.85
CA TRP A 358 -5.27 -19.04 -6.04
C TRP A 358 -4.35 -20.21 -5.67
N TYR A 359 -3.70 -20.12 -4.50
CA TYR A 359 -2.99 -21.26 -3.93
C TYR A 359 -3.95 -22.42 -3.62
N ASP A 360 -5.10 -22.16 -3.00
CA ASP A 360 -6.08 -23.20 -2.66
C ASP A 360 -6.61 -23.92 -3.91
N ALA A 361 -6.84 -23.17 -5.00
CA ALA A 361 -7.21 -23.74 -6.29
C ALA A 361 -6.10 -24.63 -6.86
N LEU A 362 -4.84 -24.17 -6.85
CA LEU A 362 -3.69 -24.96 -7.31
C LEU A 362 -3.41 -26.18 -6.42
N TYR A 363 -3.60 -26.06 -5.12
CA TYR A 363 -3.35 -27.12 -4.14
C TYR A 363 -4.11 -28.41 -4.51
N ILE A 364 -5.40 -28.28 -4.82
CA ILE A 364 -6.27 -29.40 -5.19
C ILE A 364 -5.76 -30.09 -6.47
N LEU A 365 -5.30 -29.30 -7.45
CA LEU A 365 -4.80 -29.81 -8.73
C LEU A 365 -3.46 -30.55 -8.58
N LEU A 366 -2.59 -30.07 -7.69
CA LEU A 366 -1.21 -30.54 -7.56
C LEU A 366 -1.05 -31.68 -6.54
N CYS A 367 -1.87 -31.75 -5.49
CA CYS A 367 -1.62 -32.72 -4.42
C CYS A 367 -1.87 -34.18 -4.81
N ARG A 368 -2.63 -34.45 -5.88
CA ARG A 368 -3.17 -35.79 -6.20
C ARG A 368 -2.48 -36.54 -7.34
N SER A 369 -1.73 -35.88 -8.21
CA SER A 369 -1.04 -36.54 -9.34
C SER A 369 0.45 -36.20 -9.38
N LYS A 370 1.29 -37.25 -9.40
CA LYS A 370 2.72 -37.15 -9.65
C LYS A 370 3.02 -36.54 -11.03
N ASN A 371 2.27 -36.92 -12.07
CA ASN A 371 2.51 -36.41 -13.42
C ASN A 371 2.22 -34.90 -13.52
N VAL A 372 1.13 -34.44 -12.89
CA VAL A 372 0.79 -33.02 -12.85
C VAL A 372 1.86 -32.22 -12.09
N ARG A 373 2.32 -32.72 -10.92
CA ARG A 373 3.42 -32.09 -10.17
C ARG A 373 4.72 -32.04 -10.97
N ASN A 374 5.11 -33.15 -11.61
CA ASN A 374 6.30 -33.21 -12.46
C ASN A 374 6.21 -32.19 -13.59
N TRP A 375 5.09 -32.15 -14.31
CA TRP A 375 4.88 -31.18 -15.38
C TRP A 375 4.98 -29.74 -14.86
N PHE A 376 4.32 -29.44 -13.75
CA PHE A 376 4.31 -28.10 -13.15
C PHE A 376 5.70 -27.69 -12.68
N ALA A 377 6.43 -28.58 -12.00
CA ALA A 377 7.81 -28.35 -11.57
C ALA A 377 8.73 -28.00 -12.75
N HIS A 378 8.70 -28.81 -13.81
CA HIS A 378 9.55 -28.58 -14.97
C HIS A 378 9.20 -27.32 -15.74
N ASN A 379 7.91 -27.07 -16.02
CA ASN A 379 7.49 -25.98 -16.91
C ASN A 379 7.37 -24.63 -16.21
N VAL A 380 7.14 -24.61 -14.90
CA VAL A 380 6.97 -23.37 -14.14
C VAL A 380 8.23 -22.99 -13.38
N PHE A 381 8.92 -23.94 -12.75
CA PHE A 381 10.06 -23.64 -11.88
C PHE A 381 11.40 -23.91 -12.56
N PHE A 382 11.59 -25.10 -13.13
CA PHE A 382 12.92 -25.48 -13.66
C PHE A 382 13.23 -24.88 -15.02
N ALA A 383 12.23 -24.65 -15.86
CA ALA A 383 12.38 -23.88 -17.10
C ALA A 383 12.68 -22.39 -16.84
N TYR A 384 12.29 -21.87 -15.67
CA TYR A 384 12.44 -20.47 -15.28
C TYR A 384 12.95 -20.33 -13.84
N PRO A 385 14.24 -20.63 -13.57
CA PRO A 385 14.79 -20.63 -12.20
C PRO A 385 14.66 -19.29 -11.47
N ASN A 386 14.62 -18.18 -12.22
CA ASN A 386 14.44 -16.84 -11.66
C ASN A 386 13.11 -16.66 -10.93
N HIS A 387 12.09 -17.49 -11.18
CA HIS A 387 10.82 -17.41 -10.45
C HIS A 387 11.01 -17.60 -8.94
N PHE A 388 12.02 -18.36 -8.51
CA PHE A 388 12.31 -18.51 -7.09
C PHE A 388 12.72 -17.17 -6.45
N SER A 389 13.65 -16.41 -7.03
CA SER A 389 14.03 -15.09 -6.50
C SER A 389 12.91 -14.06 -6.71
N GLU A 390 12.31 -14.05 -7.89
CA GLU A 390 11.28 -13.08 -8.29
C GLU A 390 10.07 -13.11 -7.34
N TYR A 391 9.53 -14.30 -7.04
CA TYR A 391 8.30 -14.42 -6.24
C TYR A 391 8.55 -14.65 -4.74
N LEU A 392 9.70 -15.20 -4.33
CA LEU A 392 9.99 -15.41 -2.91
C LEU A 392 10.70 -14.21 -2.27
N LEU A 393 11.58 -13.53 -3.02
CA LEU A 393 12.43 -12.47 -2.49
C LEU A 393 12.09 -11.08 -3.04
N GLU A 394 11.85 -10.92 -4.35
CA GLU A 394 11.73 -9.59 -4.98
C GLU A 394 10.29 -9.06 -5.02
N CYS A 395 9.30 -9.94 -5.11
CA CYS A 395 7.90 -9.56 -5.29
C CYS A 395 7.45 -8.63 -4.17
N PRO A 396 6.92 -7.42 -4.46
CA PRO A 396 6.57 -6.45 -3.43
C PRO A 396 5.36 -6.87 -2.58
N SER A 397 4.49 -7.74 -3.12
CA SER A 397 3.26 -8.18 -2.47
C SER A 397 3.54 -9.32 -1.49
N ALA A 398 3.53 -9.04 -0.18
CA ALA A 398 3.74 -10.06 0.87
C ALA A 398 2.81 -11.27 0.75
N GLU A 399 1.54 -11.03 0.40
CA GLU A 399 0.53 -12.09 0.21
C GLU A 399 0.87 -13.02 -0.97
N VAL A 400 1.50 -12.50 -2.03
CA VAL A 400 1.94 -13.31 -3.17
C VAL A 400 3.17 -14.11 -2.78
N ARG A 401 4.12 -13.50 -2.06
CA ARG A 401 5.28 -14.23 -1.51
C ARG A 401 4.84 -15.39 -0.62
N GLU A 402 3.84 -15.17 0.24
CA GLU A 402 3.30 -16.22 1.11
C GLU A 402 2.60 -17.33 0.32
N ALA A 403 1.73 -17.00 -0.63
CA ALA A 403 1.06 -17.98 -1.49
C ALA A 403 2.08 -18.79 -2.30
N PHE A 404 3.12 -18.15 -2.83
CA PHE A 404 4.20 -18.80 -3.56
C PHE A 404 5.07 -19.69 -2.66
N SER A 405 5.38 -19.25 -1.45
CA SER A 405 6.06 -20.08 -0.45
C SER A 405 5.25 -21.33 -0.11
N LYS A 406 3.93 -21.21 0.10
CA LYS A 406 3.04 -22.36 0.33
C LYS A 406 2.98 -23.29 -0.87
N LEU A 407 3.03 -22.77 -2.09
CA LEU A 407 3.08 -23.55 -3.31
C LEU A 407 4.36 -24.40 -3.41
N ILE A 408 5.53 -23.83 -3.09
CA ILE A 408 6.79 -24.57 -3.04
C ILE A 408 6.73 -25.66 -1.97
N VAL A 409 6.26 -25.33 -0.76
CA VAL A 409 6.10 -26.28 0.35
C VAL A 409 5.18 -27.44 -0.04
N CYS A 410 4.04 -27.14 -0.67
CA CYS A 410 3.09 -28.13 -1.16
C CYS A 410 3.75 -29.08 -2.18
N LEU A 411 4.45 -28.52 -3.18
CA LEU A 411 5.13 -29.31 -4.19
C LEU A 411 6.23 -30.19 -3.58
N ALA A 412 7.05 -29.64 -2.69
CA ALA A 412 8.11 -30.40 -2.02
C ALA A 412 7.53 -31.54 -1.15
N HIS A 413 6.45 -31.29 -0.41
CA HIS A 413 5.83 -32.29 0.47
C HIS A 413 5.26 -33.47 -0.31
N PHE A 414 4.40 -33.20 -1.30
CA PHE A 414 3.76 -34.26 -2.07
C PHE A 414 4.73 -34.97 -3.04
N SER A 415 5.94 -34.44 -3.23
CA SER A 415 6.95 -35.02 -4.11
C SER A 415 8.12 -35.72 -3.39
N LEU A 416 7.99 -35.98 -2.09
CA LEU A 416 8.99 -36.71 -1.29
C LEU A 416 9.32 -38.10 -1.87
N GLN A 417 8.31 -38.79 -2.42
CA GLN A 417 8.46 -40.13 -3.03
C GLN A 417 8.43 -40.08 -4.57
N ASP A 418 8.30 -38.88 -5.16
CA ASP A 418 8.27 -38.73 -6.61
C ASP A 418 9.71 -38.83 -7.14
N GLU A 419 10.09 -40.00 -7.63
CA GLU A 419 11.31 -40.16 -8.42
C GLU A 419 11.25 -39.28 -9.68
N LEU A 420 12.34 -38.57 -9.96
CA LEU A 420 12.49 -37.78 -11.17
C LEU A 420 12.52 -38.73 -12.37
N SER A 421 11.47 -38.69 -13.20
CA SER A 421 11.45 -39.47 -14.43
C SER A 421 12.63 -39.03 -15.30
N ASN A 422 13.59 -39.92 -15.54
CA ASN A 422 14.68 -39.72 -16.49
C ASN A 422 14.09 -39.49 -17.90
N SER A 423 13.77 -38.24 -18.23
CA SER A 423 13.54 -37.81 -19.61
C SER A 423 13.74 -36.30 -19.71
N THR A 424 14.60 -35.90 -20.65
CA THR A 424 14.86 -34.52 -21.12
C THR A 424 15.71 -33.58 -20.26
N LEU A 425 16.77 -34.05 -19.61
CA LEU A 425 17.98 -33.22 -19.46
C LEU A 425 18.86 -33.42 -20.70
N CYS A 426 19.03 -32.35 -21.48
CA CYS A 426 19.95 -32.30 -22.61
C CYS A 426 21.38 -32.65 -22.13
N PRO A 427 22.12 -33.56 -22.80
CA PRO A 427 23.52 -33.79 -22.48
C PRO A 427 24.34 -32.63 -23.04
N SER A 428 24.91 -31.82 -22.15
CA SER A 428 26.10 -31.04 -22.51
C SER A 428 27.30 -32.02 -22.51
N PRO A 429 28.00 -32.21 -23.64
CA PRO A 429 29.14 -33.11 -23.68
C PRO A 429 30.33 -32.41 -22.99
N GLY A 430 30.71 -32.85 -21.79
CA GLY A 430 31.93 -32.31 -21.17
C GLY A 430 32.22 -32.60 -19.71
N THR A 431 31.30 -33.15 -18.92
CA THR A 431 31.58 -33.41 -17.49
C THR A 431 31.35 -34.87 -17.17
N SER A 432 32.41 -35.51 -16.67
CA SER A 432 32.46 -36.90 -16.25
C SER A 432 31.25 -37.28 -15.39
N ALA A 433 30.56 -38.35 -15.81
CA ALA A 433 29.50 -39.01 -15.06
C ALA A 433 30.03 -39.44 -13.68
N GLN A 434 29.72 -38.65 -12.65
CA GLN A 434 30.00 -38.97 -11.27
C GLN A 434 28.64 -39.00 -10.55
N ALA A 435 28.21 -40.20 -10.20
CA ALA A 435 27.06 -40.55 -9.35
C ALA A 435 25.81 -39.66 -9.51
N CYS A 436 24.89 -40.04 -10.40
CA CYS A 436 23.54 -39.51 -10.38
C CYS A 436 22.85 -40.06 -9.12
N ASP A 437 22.92 -39.33 -8.02
CA ASP A 437 22.18 -39.65 -6.79
C ASP A 437 20.68 -39.75 -7.15
N ASN A 438 20.02 -40.82 -6.71
CA ASN A 438 18.57 -40.98 -6.77
C ASN A 438 17.89 -39.92 -5.88
N THR A 439 17.89 -38.67 -6.31
CA THR A 439 17.30 -37.54 -5.58
C THR A 439 15.86 -37.35 -6.00
N SER A 440 14.96 -37.25 -5.03
CA SER A 440 13.54 -36.99 -5.26
C SER A 440 13.32 -35.63 -5.93
N LEU A 441 12.15 -35.44 -6.54
CA LEU A 441 11.74 -34.10 -7.00
C LEU A 441 11.72 -33.08 -5.84
N SER A 442 11.35 -33.53 -4.64
CA SER A 442 11.39 -32.72 -3.43
C SER A 442 12.81 -32.21 -3.11
N ASP A 443 13.82 -33.08 -3.20
CA ASP A 443 15.21 -32.69 -2.96
C ASP A 443 15.67 -31.59 -3.92
N HIS A 444 15.22 -31.64 -5.18
CA HIS A 444 15.51 -30.60 -6.16
C HIS A 444 14.88 -29.27 -5.78
N PHE A 445 13.61 -29.24 -5.34
CA PHE A 445 12.98 -28.00 -4.87
C PHE A 445 13.75 -27.38 -3.70
N ILE A 446 14.09 -28.18 -2.68
CA ILE A 446 14.81 -27.69 -1.51
C ILE A 446 16.21 -27.21 -1.90
N LYS A 447 16.95 -27.94 -2.74
CA LYS A 447 18.27 -27.53 -3.24
C LYS A 447 18.21 -26.23 -4.06
N MET A 448 17.18 -26.05 -4.89
CA MET A 448 16.98 -24.81 -5.65
C MET A 448 16.70 -23.62 -4.75
N VAL A 449 15.85 -23.77 -3.73
CA VAL A 449 15.62 -22.71 -2.74
C VAL A 449 16.90 -22.39 -1.96
N LEU A 450 17.67 -23.40 -1.56
CA LEU A 450 18.97 -23.21 -0.89
C LEU A 450 20.00 -22.53 -1.80
N SER A 451 19.94 -22.75 -3.11
CA SER A 451 20.86 -22.11 -4.06
C SER A 451 20.75 -20.57 -4.06
N LEU A 452 19.59 -20.02 -3.67
CA LEU A 452 19.38 -18.58 -3.52
C LEU A 452 20.32 -17.95 -2.47
N LEU A 453 20.76 -18.72 -1.47
CA LEU A 453 21.71 -18.26 -0.46
C LEU A 453 23.06 -17.83 -1.05
N ARG A 454 23.44 -18.33 -2.24
CA ARG A 454 24.73 -18.02 -2.86
C ARG A 454 24.88 -16.57 -3.32
N ARG A 455 23.78 -15.90 -3.68
CA ARG A 455 23.80 -14.52 -4.20
C ARG A 455 22.52 -13.75 -3.88
N GLU A 456 21.39 -14.30 -4.31
CA GLU A 456 20.09 -13.59 -4.34
C GLU A 456 19.62 -13.13 -2.95
N VAL A 457 19.88 -13.93 -1.91
CA VAL A 457 19.48 -13.60 -0.53
C VAL A 457 20.26 -12.40 0.03
N SER A 458 21.55 -12.26 -0.31
CA SER A 458 22.37 -11.12 0.12
C SER A 458 21.93 -9.83 -0.57
N GLU A 459 21.56 -9.90 -1.85
CA GLU A 459 21.11 -8.75 -2.65
C GLU A 459 19.68 -8.29 -2.27
N HIS A 460 18.78 -9.24 -1.96
CA HIS A 460 17.36 -8.98 -1.69
C HIS A 460 16.97 -9.11 -0.20
N GLY A 461 17.90 -8.84 0.71
CA GLY A 461 17.81 -9.12 2.15
C GLY A 461 16.68 -8.43 2.96
N ARG A 462 15.72 -7.77 2.33
CA ARG A 462 14.53 -7.17 2.98
C ARG A 462 13.43 -8.19 3.28
N HIS A 463 13.43 -9.34 2.61
CA HIS A 463 12.37 -10.36 2.70
C HIS A 463 12.87 -11.73 3.24
N LEU A 464 14.08 -11.72 3.84
CA LEU A 464 14.49 -12.39 5.10
C LEU A 464 13.52 -13.42 5.66
N HIS A 465 12.57 -12.88 6.39
CA HIS A 465 11.62 -13.60 7.20
C HIS A 465 10.86 -14.66 6.39
N GLN A 466 10.35 -14.30 5.20
CA GLN A 466 9.54 -15.22 4.39
C GLN A 466 10.37 -16.38 3.83
N PHE A 467 11.62 -16.13 3.44
CA PHE A 467 12.52 -17.17 2.96
C PHE A 467 12.75 -18.27 4.01
N PHE A 468 13.11 -17.90 5.24
CA PHE A 468 13.32 -18.88 6.30
C PHE A 468 12.02 -19.48 6.82
N ASN A 469 10.93 -18.72 6.81
CA ASN A 469 9.62 -19.23 7.21
C ASN A 469 9.12 -20.37 6.30
N LEU A 470 9.55 -20.44 5.04
CA LEU A 470 9.30 -21.59 4.16
C LEU A 470 9.76 -22.90 4.80
N PHE A 471 10.97 -22.92 5.35
CA PHE A 471 11.56 -24.10 6.00
C PHE A 471 10.87 -24.43 7.32
N VAL A 472 10.41 -23.42 8.07
CA VAL A 472 9.58 -23.64 9.28
C VAL A 472 8.27 -24.31 8.92
N ILE A 473 7.55 -23.82 7.90
CA ILE A 473 6.30 -24.43 7.45
C ILE A 473 6.55 -25.87 7.01
N TYR A 474 7.61 -26.11 6.23
CA TYR A 474 7.96 -27.44 5.74
C TYR A 474 8.30 -28.42 6.87
N ALA A 475 9.14 -28.02 7.82
CA ALA A 475 9.51 -28.84 8.97
C ALA A 475 8.32 -29.22 9.85
N ASN A 476 7.29 -28.37 9.91
CA ASN A 476 6.08 -28.60 10.70
C ASN A 476 5.07 -29.56 10.05
N LEU A 477 5.29 -30.02 8.80
CA LEU A 477 4.38 -30.97 8.14
C LEU A 477 4.49 -32.40 8.69
N GLY A 478 5.69 -32.81 9.13
CA GLY A 478 5.89 -34.17 9.61
C GLY A 478 7.35 -34.60 9.79
N VAL A 479 7.52 -35.85 10.21
CA VAL A 479 8.84 -36.45 10.46
C VAL A 479 9.62 -36.67 9.16
N ALA A 480 8.94 -36.95 8.05
CA ALA A 480 9.59 -37.19 6.75
C ALA A 480 10.29 -35.93 6.23
N GLU A 481 9.66 -34.77 6.38
CA GLU A 481 10.18 -33.46 5.99
C GLU A 481 11.37 -33.09 6.87
N LYS A 482 11.26 -33.24 8.19
CA LYS A 482 12.39 -33.05 9.12
C LYS A 482 13.57 -33.95 8.75
N THR A 483 13.31 -35.22 8.45
CA THR A 483 14.33 -36.19 8.00
C THR A 483 15.02 -35.72 6.73
N GLN A 484 14.29 -35.22 5.75
CA GLN A 484 14.86 -34.68 4.51
C GLN A 484 15.73 -33.46 4.78
N LEU A 485 15.25 -32.49 5.57
CA LEU A 485 16.01 -31.28 5.89
C LEU A 485 17.30 -31.59 6.66
N LEU A 486 17.26 -32.59 7.55
CA LEU A 486 18.44 -33.10 8.25
C LEU A 486 19.43 -33.79 7.31
N LYS A 487 18.97 -34.64 6.39
CA LYS A 487 19.83 -35.29 5.38
C LYS A 487 20.51 -34.27 4.45
N LEU A 488 19.87 -33.14 4.18
CA LEU A 488 20.41 -32.05 3.38
C LEU A 488 21.35 -31.10 4.16
N ASN A 489 21.68 -31.38 5.43
CA ASN A 489 22.55 -30.55 6.27
C ASN A 489 22.10 -29.09 6.38
N ILE A 490 20.77 -28.86 6.39
CA ILE A 490 20.21 -27.51 6.50
C ILE A 490 20.56 -26.83 7.82
N PRO A 491 20.55 -27.50 9.00
CA PRO A 491 20.98 -26.86 10.23
C PRO A 491 22.40 -26.30 10.13
N ALA A 492 23.37 -27.09 9.62
CA ALA A 492 24.74 -26.62 9.45
C ALA A 492 24.83 -25.42 8.50
N THR A 493 24.14 -25.49 7.36
CA THR A 493 24.10 -24.39 6.37
C THR A 493 23.56 -23.11 7.00
N PHE A 494 22.46 -23.20 7.76
CA PHE A 494 21.82 -22.06 8.39
C PHE A 494 22.66 -21.47 9.53
N MET A 495 23.31 -22.33 10.33
CA MET A 495 24.25 -21.88 11.36
C MET A 495 25.43 -21.12 10.75
N LEU A 496 25.98 -21.59 9.62
CA LEU A 496 27.04 -20.89 8.89
C LEU A 496 26.55 -19.55 8.32
N VAL A 497 25.33 -19.49 7.77
CA VAL A 497 24.72 -18.22 7.31
C VAL A 497 24.59 -17.22 8.46
N ALA A 498 24.16 -17.67 9.65
CA ALA A 498 24.06 -16.80 10.83
C ALA A 498 25.42 -16.28 11.33
N LEU A 499 26.51 -17.00 11.01
CA LEU A 499 27.89 -16.62 11.30
C LEU A 499 28.57 -15.83 10.18
N ASP A 500 27.85 -15.48 9.10
CA ASP A 500 28.41 -14.87 7.89
C ASP A 500 29.48 -15.75 7.18
N GLU A 501 29.51 -17.05 7.48
CA GLU A 501 30.37 -18.09 6.87
C GLU A 501 29.58 -18.99 5.89
N GLY A 502 28.39 -18.53 5.48
CA GLY A 502 27.48 -19.27 4.60
C GLY A 502 27.98 -19.44 3.16
N PRO A 503 27.22 -20.14 2.30
CA PRO A 503 27.60 -20.42 0.91
C PRO A 503 27.61 -19.19 -0.02
N GLY A 504 27.20 -18.02 0.47
CA GLY A 504 27.15 -16.77 -0.29
C GLY A 504 27.68 -15.59 0.52
N PRO A 505 27.68 -14.37 -0.06
CA PRO A 505 28.15 -13.18 0.63
C PRO A 505 27.39 -12.91 1.93
N PRO A 506 28.03 -12.30 2.94
CA PRO A 506 27.37 -11.87 4.17
C PRO A 506 26.13 -11.02 3.88
N ILE A 507 25.10 -11.17 4.72
CA ILE A 507 23.84 -10.45 4.55
C ILE A 507 24.03 -9.01 5.04
N LYS A 508 24.20 -8.06 4.11
CA LYS A 508 24.53 -6.65 4.42
C LYS A 508 23.35 -5.80 4.94
N CYS A 509 22.24 -6.41 5.34
CA CYS A 509 21.03 -5.69 5.76
C CYS A 509 21.15 -5.21 7.21
N GLN A 510 20.90 -3.91 7.46
CA GLN A 510 21.01 -3.29 8.79
C GLN A 510 20.09 -3.93 9.85
N TYR A 511 19.03 -4.64 9.44
CA TYR A 511 18.06 -5.30 10.32
C TYR A 511 17.64 -6.66 9.75
N ALA A 512 18.60 -7.58 9.58
CA ALA A 512 18.31 -8.93 9.14
C ALA A 512 17.54 -9.70 10.24
N GLU A 513 16.24 -9.92 10.06
CA GLU A 513 15.44 -10.75 10.97
C GLU A 513 15.73 -12.25 10.74
N LEU A 514 16.71 -12.79 11.45
CA LEU A 514 17.09 -14.22 11.38
C LEU A 514 16.30 -15.11 12.35
N GLY A 515 15.26 -14.61 13.03
CA GLY A 515 14.48 -15.39 14.01
C GLY A 515 13.92 -16.70 13.46
N LYS A 516 13.43 -16.70 12.22
CA LYS A 516 12.94 -17.91 11.55
C LYS A 516 14.06 -18.89 11.20
N LEU A 517 15.27 -18.41 10.92
CA LEU A 517 16.44 -19.27 10.72
C LEU A 517 16.74 -20.06 12.00
N TYR A 518 16.81 -19.37 13.15
CA TYR A 518 17.06 -20.02 14.43
C TYR A 518 15.96 -20.99 14.84
N ALA A 519 14.69 -20.70 14.51
CA ALA A 519 13.58 -21.61 14.72
C ALA A 519 13.75 -22.93 13.95
N VAL A 520 14.19 -22.88 12.68
CA VAL A 520 14.47 -24.10 11.89
C VAL A 520 15.60 -24.91 12.52
N VAL A 521 16.68 -24.25 12.95
CA VAL A 521 17.81 -24.94 13.61
C VAL A 521 17.35 -25.60 14.91
N SER A 522 16.59 -24.89 15.75
CA SER A 522 15.99 -25.43 16.98
C SER A 522 15.17 -26.70 16.72
N GLN A 523 14.18 -26.61 15.82
CA GLN A 523 13.26 -27.71 15.54
C GLN A 523 13.97 -28.95 15.00
N LEU A 524 14.98 -28.78 14.16
CA LEU A 524 15.70 -29.90 13.55
C LEU A 524 16.71 -30.53 14.53
N VAL A 525 17.47 -29.72 15.28
CA VAL A 525 18.46 -30.24 16.26
C VAL A 525 17.77 -31.02 17.38
N ARG A 526 16.61 -30.56 17.84
CA ARG A 526 15.80 -31.25 18.88
C ARG A 526 15.20 -32.59 18.43
N CYS A 527 15.31 -32.92 17.15
CA CYS A 527 14.94 -34.24 16.61
C CYS A 527 16.15 -35.18 16.45
N CYS A 528 17.36 -34.74 16.77
CA CYS A 528 18.59 -35.53 16.63
C CYS A 528 18.97 -36.24 17.92
N ASP A 529 19.72 -37.33 17.81
CA ASP A 529 20.34 -37.98 18.96
C ASP A 529 21.63 -37.22 19.33
N VAL A 530 21.66 -36.69 20.55
CA VAL A 530 22.77 -35.93 21.15
C VAL A 530 23.39 -36.64 22.35
N SER A 531 23.09 -37.92 22.56
CA SER A 531 23.55 -38.70 23.71
C SER A 531 25.08 -38.74 23.84
N SER A 532 25.81 -38.63 22.72
CA SER A 532 27.28 -38.54 22.70
C SER A 532 27.84 -37.27 23.35
N CYS A 533 27.01 -36.24 23.51
CA CYS A 533 27.37 -34.96 24.12
C CYS A 533 26.90 -34.85 25.58
N MET A 534 26.24 -35.89 26.11
CA MET A 534 25.64 -35.89 27.44
C MET A 534 26.53 -36.63 28.44
N GLN A 535 26.69 -36.05 29.62
CA GLN A 535 27.50 -36.53 30.73
C GLN A 535 26.82 -36.19 32.06
N SER A 536 26.58 -37.19 32.92
CA SER A 536 26.07 -36.96 34.28
C SER A 536 27.11 -36.33 35.19
N SER A 537 26.66 -35.49 36.14
CA SER A 537 27.50 -34.96 37.23
C SER A 537 27.85 -36.02 38.27
N ILE A 538 27.08 -37.11 38.32
CA ILE A 538 27.29 -38.23 39.24
C ILE A 538 28.18 -39.25 38.54
N ASN A 539 29.41 -39.40 39.07
CA ASN A 539 30.39 -40.32 38.51
C ASN A 539 29.83 -41.75 38.42
N GLY A 540 29.84 -42.31 37.19
CA GLY A 540 29.38 -43.67 36.91
C GLY A 540 27.88 -43.82 36.69
N SER A 541 27.09 -42.75 36.79
CA SER A 541 25.66 -42.75 36.42
C SER A 541 25.46 -42.41 34.95
N ALA A 542 24.48 -43.05 34.31
CA ALA A 542 24.07 -42.71 32.96
C ALA A 542 23.34 -41.34 32.95
N PRO A 543 23.48 -40.53 31.88
CA PRO A 543 22.72 -39.29 31.72
C PRO A 543 21.21 -39.53 31.74
N LEU A 544 20.44 -38.59 32.31
CA LEU A 544 18.98 -38.64 32.29
C LEU A 544 18.43 -38.43 30.86
N PRO A 545 17.28 -39.04 30.50
CA PRO A 545 16.61 -38.78 29.23
C PRO A 545 16.26 -37.30 29.07
N ASN A 546 16.50 -36.75 27.88
CA ASN A 546 16.32 -35.32 27.61
C ASN A 546 14.83 -34.97 27.37
N PRO A 547 14.18 -34.19 28.26
CA PRO A 547 12.76 -33.85 28.14
C PRO A 547 12.49 -32.73 27.13
N TYR A 548 13.53 -32.03 26.66
CA TYR A 548 13.41 -30.88 25.75
C TYR A 548 13.45 -31.28 24.28
N GLY A 549 13.37 -32.58 23.95
CA GLY A 549 13.21 -33.05 22.57
C GLY A 549 11.94 -32.53 21.91
N ASP A 550 11.78 -32.76 20.61
CA ASP A 550 10.53 -32.43 19.92
C ASP A 550 9.40 -33.38 20.36
N PRO A 551 8.27 -32.86 20.88
CA PRO A 551 7.19 -33.70 21.40
C PRO A 551 6.50 -34.57 20.32
N ASN A 552 6.62 -34.20 19.05
CA ASN A 552 6.05 -34.95 17.93
C ASN A 552 6.98 -36.07 17.42
N VAL A 553 8.19 -36.18 17.99
CA VAL A 553 9.23 -37.11 17.56
C VAL A 553 9.65 -37.95 18.77
N PRO A 554 8.96 -39.08 19.04
CA PRO A 554 9.19 -39.87 20.25
C PRO A 554 10.55 -40.58 20.29
N GLN A 555 11.17 -40.79 19.13
CA GLN A 555 12.54 -41.29 19.02
C GLN A 555 13.36 -40.39 18.10
N PRO A 556 14.65 -40.14 18.40
CA PRO A 556 15.51 -39.35 17.55
C PRO A 556 15.53 -39.87 16.11
N ILE A 557 15.46 -38.97 15.13
CA ILE A 557 15.42 -39.30 13.70
C ILE A 557 16.76 -39.88 13.23
N MET A 558 17.86 -39.25 13.67
CA MET A 558 19.22 -39.63 13.32
C MET A 558 20.22 -39.03 14.33
N PRO A 559 21.46 -39.54 14.41
CA PRO A 559 22.53 -38.88 15.15
C PRO A 559 22.76 -37.46 14.64
N ILE A 560 23.09 -36.54 15.56
CA ILE A 560 23.46 -35.17 15.18
C ILE A 560 24.61 -35.19 14.17
N GLN A 561 24.46 -34.43 13.10
CA GLN A 561 25.47 -34.37 12.04
C GLN A 561 26.74 -33.72 12.57
N GLN A 562 27.91 -34.26 12.22
CA GLN A 562 29.19 -33.78 12.71
C GLN A 562 29.41 -32.26 12.50
N PRO A 563 29.11 -31.65 11.32
CA PRO A 563 29.27 -30.21 11.16
C PRO A 563 28.37 -29.38 12.09
N VAL A 564 27.17 -29.88 12.40
CA VAL A 564 26.25 -29.23 13.34
C VAL A 564 26.81 -29.29 14.76
N ALA A 565 27.30 -30.47 15.17
CA ALA A 565 27.91 -30.65 16.48
C ALA A 565 29.17 -29.79 16.67
N GLU A 566 30.02 -29.67 15.64
CA GLU A 566 31.20 -28.82 15.67
C GLU A 566 30.84 -27.32 15.82
N ILE A 567 29.87 -26.83 15.06
CA ILE A 567 29.46 -25.41 15.15
C ILE A 567 28.72 -25.13 16.47
N LEU A 568 27.91 -26.07 16.96
CA LEU A 568 27.06 -25.87 18.14
C LEU A 568 27.82 -26.06 19.45
N TYR A 569 28.53 -27.18 19.61
CA TYR A 569 29.16 -27.57 20.89
C TYR A 569 30.63 -27.16 21.01
N VAL A 570 31.35 -26.98 19.91
CA VAL A 570 32.79 -26.62 19.93
C VAL A 570 32.99 -25.13 19.72
N ARG A 571 32.32 -24.53 18.73
CA ARG A 571 32.45 -23.09 18.44
C ARG A 571 31.50 -22.26 19.31
N THR A 572 32.04 -21.44 20.20
CA THR A 572 31.21 -20.54 21.04
C THR A 572 30.56 -19.40 20.24
N SER A 573 31.05 -19.08 19.03
CA SER A 573 30.56 -17.96 18.21
C SER A 573 29.07 -18.07 17.88
N TYR A 574 28.58 -19.27 17.55
CA TYR A 574 27.17 -19.47 17.21
C TYR A 574 26.26 -19.26 18.42
N VAL A 575 26.62 -19.82 19.57
CA VAL A 575 25.87 -19.65 20.83
C VAL A 575 25.77 -18.17 21.20
N LYS A 576 26.88 -17.42 21.10
CA LYS A 576 26.89 -15.97 21.32
C LYS A 576 25.94 -15.23 20.39
N LYS A 577 25.97 -15.60 19.11
CA LYS A 577 25.11 -15.00 18.07
C LYS A 577 23.63 -15.26 18.34
N VAL A 578 23.25 -16.50 18.65
CA VAL A 578 21.87 -16.90 18.98
C VAL A 578 21.33 -16.17 20.22
N ILE A 579 22.14 -16.11 21.29
CA ILE A 579 21.76 -15.40 22.53
C ILE A 579 21.58 -13.91 22.25
N LYS A 580 22.48 -13.30 21.46
CA LYS A 580 22.40 -11.87 21.15
C LYS A 580 21.20 -11.52 20.27
N ASP A 581 20.96 -12.30 19.22
CA ASP A 581 20.01 -11.92 18.16
C ASP A 581 18.57 -12.35 18.47
N CYS A 582 18.34 -13.40 19.28
CA CYS A 582 17.03 -14.01 19.50
C CYS A 582 16.78 -14.55 20.93
N SER A 583 17.28 -13.90 21.97
CA SER A 583 17.08 -14.32 23.38
C SER A 583 15.62 -14.35 23.85
N ASN A 584 14.72 -13.60 23.21
CA ASN A 584 13.28 -13.55 23.55
C ASN A 584 12.44 -14.64 22.86
N SER A 585 13.03 -15.46 22.00
CA SER A 585 12.33 -16.50 21.25
C SER A 585 12.21 -17.80 22.05
N GLU A 586 11.00 -18.36 22.13
CA GLU A 586 10.75 -19.67 22.74
C GLU A 586 11.59 -20.78 22.11
N GLU A 587 11.83 -20.71 20.79
CA GLU A 587 12.66 -21.68 20.07
C GLU A 587 14.13 -21.62 20.51
N THR A 588 14.63 -20.44 20.87
CA THR A 588 15.98 -20.29 21.41
C THR A 588 16.09 -20.93 22.79
N VAL A 589 15.10 -20.68 23.67
CA VAL A 589 15.04 -21.31 24.99
C VAL A 589 15.03 -22.83 24.85
N ASN A 590 14.16 -23.36 23.98
CA ASN A 590 14.05 -24.79 23.75
C ASN A 590 15.35 -25.42 23.22
N LEU A 591 16.01 -24.78 22.24
CA LEU A 591 17.30 -25.25 21.72
C LEU A 591 18.38 -25.25 22.80
N LEU A 592 18.52 -24.16 23.55
CA LEU A 592 19.55 -24.04 24.57
C LEU A 592 19.30 -25.00 25.74
N SER A 593 18.05 -25.15 26.20
CA SER A 593 17.69 -26.11 27.24
C SER A 593 17.95 -27.54 26.79
N PHE A 594 17.58 -27.90 25.55
CA PHE A 594 17.89 -29.20 24.96
C PHE A 594 19.39 -29.49 24.93
N CYS A 595 20.21 -28.49 24.58
CA CYS A 595 21.66 -28.67 24.48
C CYS A 595 22.40 -28.58 25.84
N CYS A 596 21.82 -27.91 26.84
CA CYS A 596 22.37 -27.81 28.19
C CYS A 596 22.08 -29.06 29.04
N TRP A 597 21.02 -29.80 28.72
CA TRP A 597 20.59 -30.98 29.46
C TRP A 597 21.70 -32.03 29.54
N GLU A 598 22.13 -32.34 30.77
CA GLU A 598 23.25 -33.25 31.07
C GLU A 598 24.53 -32.89 30.29
N ASN A 599 24.79 -31.61 29.99
CA ASN A 599 25.98 -31.20 29.24
C ASN A 599 26.69 -30.06 29.96
N PRO A 600 27.76 -30.34 30.73
CA PRO A 600 28.44 -29.31 31.52
C PRO A 600 29.19 -28.29 30.65
N GLN A 601 29.80 -28.73 29.54
CA GLN A 601 30.61 -27.88 28.68
C GLN A 601 29.77 -26.86 27.91
N PHE A 602 28.63 -27.30 27.37
CA PHE A 602 27.68 -26.42 26.71
C PHE A 602 26.99 -25.50 27.70
N SER A 603 26.56 -26.03 28.86
CA SER A 603 25.99 -25.24 29.96
C SER A 603 26.95 -24.11 30.37
N PHE A 604 28.24 -24.41 30.55
CA PHE A 604 29.27 -23.43 30.87
C PHE A 604 29.34 -22.31 29.82
N SER A 605 29.35 -22.67 28.53
CA SER A 605 29.44 -21.70 27.43
C SER A 605 28.23 -20.77 27.38
N VAL A 606 27.02 -21.31 27.59
CA VAL A 606 25.77 -20.53 27.65
C VAL A 606 25.77 -19.61 28.87
N LEU A 607 26.12 -20.11 30.05
CA LEU A 607 26.19 -19.31 31.27
C LEU A 607 27.23 -18.19 31.17
N SER A 608 28.41 -18.47 30.63
CA SER A 608 29.48 -17.47 30.46
C SER A 608 29.04 -16.29 29.59
N GLU A 609 28.31 -16.58 28.50
CA GLU A 609 27.77 -15.52 27.64
C GLU A 609 26.58 -14.79 28.28
N LEU A 610 25.64 -15.49 28.92
CA LEU A 610 24.51 -14.84 29.58
C LEU A 610 24.96 -13.93 30.73
N LEU A 611 25.92 -14.38 31.55
CA LEU A 611 26.51 -13.54 32.60
C LEU A 611 27.21 -12.32 32.01
N TRP A 612 27.89 -12.46 30.86
CA TRP A 612 28.47 -11.33 30.13
C TRP A 612 27.40 -10.32 29.68
N GLN A 613 26.31 -10.79 29.07
CA GLN A 613 25.20 -9.92 28.65
C GLN A 613 24.55 -9.22 29.86
N VAL A 614 24.33 -9.93 30.98
CA VAL A 614 23.80 -9.34 32.21
C VAL A 614 24.75 -8.25 32.76
N ALA A 615 26.05 -8.50 32.69
CA ALA A 615 27.08 -7.61 33.20
C ALA A 615 27.31 -6.35 32.35
N TYR A 616 27.02 -6.37 31.04
CA TYR A 616 27.43 -5.28 30.14
C TYR A 616 26.34 -4.70 29.24
N SER A 617 25.23 -5.40 29.00
CA SER A 617 24.15 -4.89 28.14
C SER A 617 23.37 -3.75 28.80
N TYR A 618 22.69 -2.95 27.99
CA TYR A 618 21.90 -1.83 28.48
C TYR A 618 20.76 -2.30 29.37
N THR A 619 20.44 -1.52 30.40
CA THR A 619 19.47 -1.91 31.45
C THR A 619 18.07 -2.24 30.92
N TYR A 620 17.64 -1.64 29.81
CA TYR A 620 16.35 -1.89 29.17
C TYR A 620 16.34 -3.14 28.26
N GLU A 621 17.52 -3.69 27.92
CA GLU A 621 17.70 -4.92 27.11
C GLU A 621 18.00 -6.15 27.99
N LEU A 622 18.14 -6.00 29.31
CA LEU A 622 18.55 -7.07 30.22
C LEU A 622 17.50 -8.17 30.38
N ARG A 623 16.21 -7.82 30.29
CA ARG A 623 15.11 -8.73 30.62
C ARG A 623 15.14 -10.06 29.83
N PRO A 624 15.24 -10.07 28.49
CA PRO A 624 15.36 -11.33 27.73
C PRO A 624 16.52 -12.22 28.19
N TYR A 625 17.68 -11.65 28.54
CA TYR A 625 18.82 -12.43 29.02
C TYR A 625 18.59 -13.01 30.41
N LEU A 626 17.97 -12.25 31.32
CA LEU A 626 17.65 -12.72 32.67
C LEU A 626 16.55 -13.78 32.66
N ASP A 627 15.53 -13.62 31.80
CA ASP A 627 14.46 -14.60 31.63
C ASP A 627 15.05 -15.92 31.08
N LEU A 628 15.92 -15.86 30.05
CA LEU A 628 16.62 -17.02 29.51
C LEU A 628 17.56 -17.66 30.54
N LEU A 629 18.35 -16.87 31.27
CA LEU A 629 19.23 -17.36 32.33
C LEU A 629 18.46 -18.07 33.45
N LEU A 630 17.30 -17.55 33.82
CA LEU A 630 16.41 -18.19 34.78
C LEU A 630 15.94 -19.56 34.26
N GLN A 631 15.54 -19.67 32.99
CA GLN A 631 15.16 -20.97 32.40
C GLN A 631 16.31 -21.97 32.43
N ILE A 632 17.54 -21.54 32.10
CA ILE A 632 18.73 -22.41 32.15
C ILE A 632 19.08 -22.87 33.58
N MET A 633 18.90 -21.99 34.59
CA MET A 633 19.09 -22.36 36.00
C MET A 633 18.02 -23.35 36.49
N LEU A 634 16.81 -23.29 35.94
CA LEU A 634 15.69 -24.14 36.33
C LEU A 634 15.69 -25.51 35.65
N ILE A 635 16.63 -25.81 34.74
CA ILE A 635 16.78 -27.14 34.15
C ILE A 635 17.03 -28.17 35.27
N GLU A 636 16.15 -29.16 35.41
CA GLU A 636 16.15 -30.18 36.46
C GLU A 636 16.94 -31.44 36.04
N ASP A 637 18.23 -31.27 35.76
CA ASP A 637 19.16 -32.37 35.49
C ASP A 637 20.20 -32.54 36.62
N SER A 638 21.13 -33.50 36.47
CA SER A 638 22.18 -33.73 37.46
C SER A 638 23.14 -32.52 37.66
N TRP A 639 23.16 -31.54 36.77
CA TRP A 639 24.03 -30.35 36.80
C TRP A 639 23.35 -29.07 37.32
N GLN A 640 22.06 -29.13 37.70
CA GLN A 640 21.30 -27.96 38.16
C GLN A 640 22.00 -27.16 39.26
N THR A 641 22.48 -27.84 40.31
CA THR A 641 23.21 -27.23 41.43
C THR A 641 24.46 -26.48 40.98
N HIS A 642 25.22 -27.05 40.02
CA HIS A 642 26.42 -26.44 39.48
C HIS A 642 26.09 -25.17 38.67
N ARG A 643 25.03 -25.22 37.85
CA ARG A 643 24.57 -24.05 37.09
C ARG A 643 24.16 -22.91 38.02
N ILE A 644 23.35 -23.20 39.04
CA ILE A 644 22.91 -22.20 40.03
C ILE A 644 24.13 -21.63 40.78
N HIS A 645 25.05 -22.47 41.24
CA HIS A 645 26.24 -22.01 41.95
C HIS A 645 27.11 -21.09 41.08
N ASN A 646 27.35 -21.45 39.81
CA ASN A 646 28.12 -20.64 38.86
C ASN A 646 27.46 -19.29 38.56
N VAL A 647 26.13 -19.21 38.49
CA VAL A 647 25.43 -17.94 38.29
C VAL A 647 25.50 -17.04 39.53
N LEU A 648 25.34 -17.62 40.71
CA LEU A 648 25.36 -16.85 41.96
C LEU A 648 26.77 -16.33 42.29
N LYS A 649 27.76 -17.22 42.30
CA LYS A 649 29.15 -16.92 42.70
C LYS A 649 30.02 -16.40 41.55
N GLY A 650 29.64 -16.68 40.32
CA GLY A 650 30.48 -16.46 39.15
C GLY A 650 31.23 -17.71 38.73
N ILE A 651 31.73 -17.67 37.51
CA ILE A 651 32.58 -18.69 36.92
C ILE A 651 34.03 -18.30 37.22
N PRO A 652 34.80 -19.13 37.98
CA PRO A 652 36.18 -18.82 38.34
C PRO A 652 37.02 -18.43 37.12
N ASP A 653 37.76 -17.32 37.25
CA ASP A 653 38.68 -16.79 36.23
C ASP A 653 38.06 -16.44 34.86
N ASP A 654 36.73 -16.50 34.70
CA ASP A 654 36.04 -16.18 33.44
C ASP A 654 34.97 -15.09 33.57
N ARG A 655 34.02 -15.23 34.51
CA ARG A 655 32.85 -14.33 34.63
C ARG A 655 32.41 -14.06 36.06
N ASP A 656 32.11 -12.79 36.33
CA ASP A 656 31.47 -12.35 37.57
C ASP A 656 30.07 -12.96 37.75
N GLY A 657 29.73 -13.33 38.98
CA GLY A 657 28.40 -13.80 39.33
C GLY A 657 27.39 -12.66 39.51
N PHE A 658 26.17 -13.03 39.89
CA PHE A 658 25.14 -12.04 40.26
C PHE A 658 25.56 -11.17 41.43
N PHE A 659 26.16 -11.74 42.48
CA PHE A 659 26.57 -10.95 43.65
C PHE A 659 27.64 -9.90 43.31
N ASP A 660 28.64 -10.28 42.51
CA ASP A 660 29.69 -9.36 42.05
C ASP A 660 29.12 -8.29 41.11
N THR A 661 28.17 -8.68 40.25
CA THR A 661 27.48 -7.76 39.34
C THR A 661 26.64 -6.73 40.11
N ILE A 662 25.92 -7.14 41.16
CA ILE A 662 25.17 -6.24 42.05
C ILE A 662 26.13 -5.27 42.74
N GLN A 663 27.21 -5.78 43.34
CA GLN A 663 28.21 -4.97 44.05
C GLN A 663 28.87 -3.93 43.13
N ARG A 664 29.17 -4.29 41.87
CA ARG A 664 29.72 -3.36 40.87
C ARG A 664 28.71 -2.33 40.39
N SER A 665 27.45 -2.71 40.25
CA SER A 665 26.40 -1.86 39.65
C SER A 665 25.69 -0.93 40.64
N LYS A 666 25.89 -1.12 41.95
CA LYS A 666 25.17 -0.40 43.03
C LYS A 666 25.17 1.13 42.94
N ASN A 667 26.24 1.76 42.44
CA ASN A 667 26.34 3.22 42.43
C ASN A 667 25.76 3.83 41.14
N HIS A 668 26.17 3.30 40.00
CA HIS A 668 25.92 3.91 38.68
C HIS A 668 24.85 3.20 37.85
N TYR A 669 24.55 1.92 38.12
CA TYR A 669 23.65 1.08 37.34
C TYR A 669 22.63 0.36 38.25
N ARG A 670 21.96 1.12 39.12
CA ARG A 670 21.05 0.60 40.17
C ARG A 670 19.93 -0.28 39.60
N LYS A 671 19.38 0.04 38.42
CA LYS A 671 18.37 -0.81 37.76
C LYS A 671 18.90 -2.22 37.44
N ARG A 672 20.18 -2.37 37.08
CA ARG A 672 20.80 -3.68 36.83
C ARG A 672 20.88 -4.51 38.11
N ALA A 673 21.40 -3.92 39.19
CA ALA A 673 21.44 -4.57 40.50
C ALA A 673 20.04 -5.04 40.94
N TYR A 674 19.03 -4.18 40.82
CA TYR A 674 17.65 -4.54 41.09
C TYR A 674 17.14 -5.70 40.24
N GLN A 675 17.39 -5.70 38.92
CA GLN A 675 16.94 -6.77 38.04
C GLN A 675 17.62 -8.13 38.36
N CYS A 676 18.91 -8.12 38.75
CA CYS A 676 19.58 -9.31 39.26
C CYS A 676 18.92 -9.82 40.57
N ILE A 677 18.64 -8.93 41.52
CA ILE A 677 17.96 -9.29 42.77
C ILE A 677 16.56 -9.87 42.47
N LYS A 678 15.80 -9.23 41.56
CA LYS A 678 14.48 -9.71 41.16
C LYS A 678 14.53 -11.12 40.53
N CYS A 679 15.53 -11.39 39.69
CA CYS A 679 15.78 -12.71 39.13
C CYS A 679 16.07 -13.74 40.24
N MET A 680 16.91 -13.39 41.22
CA MET A 680 17.23 -14.24 42.37
C MET A 680 16.03 -14.51 43.28
N VAL A 681 15.21 -13.51 43.57
CA VAL A 681 13.94 -13.69 44.31
C VAL A 681 13.06 -14.71 43.60
N THR A 682 12.95 -14.61 42.27
CA THR A 682 12.16 -15.53 41.44
C THR A 682 12.75 -16.95 41.48
N LEU A 683 14.08 -17.07 41.36
CA LEU A 683 14.79 -18.35 41.47
C LEU A 683 14.54 -19.02 42.84
N PHE A 684 14.79 -18.32 43.94
CA PHE A 684 14.63 -18.86 45.29
C PHE A 684 13.18 -19.18 45.65
N SER A 685 12.21 -18.44 45.10
CA SER A 685 10.79 -18.74 45.30
C SER A 685 10.34 -20.01 44.57
N ASN A 686 10.95 -20.32 43.42
CA ASN A 686 10.48 -21.37 42.51
C ASN A 686 11.36 -22.63 42.50
N CYS A 687 12.58 -22.58 43.07
CA CYS A 687 13.52 -23.70 43.06
C CYS A 687 14.01 -24.00 44.48
N ALA A 688 13.53 -25.10 45.07
CA ALA A 688 13.90 -25.52 46.43
C ALA A 688 15.42 -25.75 46.59
N ILE A 689 16.08 -26.29 45.56
CA ILE A 689 17.53 -26.53 45.55
C ILE A 689 18.30 -25.20 45.66
N SER A 690 17.89 -24.17 44.92
CA SER A 690 18.53 -22.85 45.00
C SER A 690 18.42 -22.23 46.40
N TYR A 691 17.29 -22.41 47.07
CA TYR A 691 17.07 -21.97 48.44
C TYR A 691 17.93 -22.76 49.44
N GLN A 692 18.10 -24.07 49.25
CA GLN A 692 19.00 -24.89 50.05
C GLN A 692 20.47 -24.49 49.88
N ILE A 693 20.92 -24.16 48.65
CA ILE A 693 22.27 -23.65 48.39
C ILE A 693 22.51 -22.34 49.15
N LEU A 694 21.53 -21.42 49.14
CA LEU A 694 21.63 -20.17 49.89
C LEU A 694 21.70 -20.41 51.41
N LYS A 695 20.89 -21.33 51.94
CA LYS A 695 20.84 -21.63 53.38
C LYS A 695 22.09 -22.37 53.89
N SER A 696 22.69 -23.21 53.06
CA SER A 696 23.83 -24.06 53.44
C SER A 696 25.19 -23.36 53.33
N ASN A 697 25.27 -22.23 52.62
CA ASN A 697 26.52 -21.49 52.39
C ASN A 697 26.49 -20.12 53.04
N ASP A 698 27.21 -19.97 54.16
CA ASP A 698 27.25 -18.72 54.94
C ASP A 698 27.76 -17.51 54.15
N ASP A 699 28.66 -17.68 53.17
CA ASP A 699 29.14 -16.59 52.33
C ASP A 699 28.04 -16.07 51.41
N LEU A 700 27.32 -16.97 50.74
CA LEU A 700 26.20 -16.61 49.87
C LEU A 700 25.06 -15.97 50.67
N LYS A 701 24.80 -16.49 51.87
CA LYS A 701 23.83 -15.92 52.82
C LYS A 701 24.17 -14.48 53.16
N ARG A 702 25.42 -14.19 53.56
CA ARG A 702 25.88 -12.82 53.87
C ARG A 702 25.73 -11.88 52.67
N LYS A 703 26.12 -12.33 51.47
CA LYS A 703 25.99 -11.54 50.24
C LYS A 703 24.53 -11.27 49.85
N TRP A 704 23.63 -12.22 50.10
CA TRP A 704 22.19 -12.05 49.91
C TRP A 704 21.61 -11.03 50.88
N THR A 705 21.88 -11.17 52.18
CA THR A 705 21.41 -10.22 53.20
C THR A 705 21.85 -8.80 52.86
N TRP A 706 23.12 -8.62 52.50
CA TRP A 706 23.64 -7.32 52.07
C TRP A 706 22.92 -6.77 50.83
N ALA A 707 22.62 -7.60 49.83
CA ALA A 707 21.92 -7.16 48.62
C ALA A 707 20.47 -6.76 48.90
N VAL A 708 19.80 -7.43 49.83
CA VAL A 708 18.43 -7.10 50.27
C VAL A 708 18.41 -5.80 51.07
N GLU A 709 19.35 -5.63 52.02
CA GLU A 709 19.53 -4.39 52.78
C GLU A 709 19.81 -3.20 51.84
N TRP A 710 20.73 -3.37 50.88
CA TRP A 710 21.00 -2.35 49.88
C TRP A 710 19.75 -1.95 49.07
N LEU A 711 18.92 -2.92 48.66
CA LEU A 711 17.67 -2.63 47.95
C LEU A 711 16.67 -1.87 48.83
N GLY A 712 16.59 -2.21 50.12
CA GLY A 712 15.83 -1.47 51.12
C GLY A 712 16.28 -0.02 51.24
N ASP A 713 17.57 0.19 51.52
CA ASP A 713 18.19 1.51 51.68
C ASP A 713 17.99 2.41 50.45
N GLU A 714 18.11 1.85 49.24
CA GLU A 714 17.91 2.57 47.99
C GLU A 714 16.45 2.95 47.73
N LEU A 715 15.49 2.08 48.10
CA LEU A 715 14.07 2.39 48.00
C LEU A 715 13.62 3.40 49.06
N GLU A 716 14.33 3.48 50.19
CA GLU A 716 14.07 4.44 51.27
C GLU A 716 14.79 5.79 51.07
N HIS A 717 15.96 5.80 50.41
CA HIS A 717 16.76 7.00 50.13
C HIS A 717 15.97 8.10 49.42
N ARG A 718 15.69 9.21 50.12
CA ARG A 718 15.09 10.42 49.52
C ARG A 718 16.16 11.17 48.72
N PRO A 719 15.92 11.55 47.45
CA PRO A 719 16.74 12.60 46.85
C PRO A 719 16.50 13.92 47.61
N TYR A 720 17.59 14.65 47.89
CA TYR A 720 17.68 15.81 48.77
C TYR A 720 16.61 16.92 48.54
N THR A 721 16.11 17.42 49.67
CA THR A 721 15.41 18.70 49.98
C THR A 721 14.84 19.55 48.84
N GLY A 722 13.51 19.46 48.64
CA GLY A 722 12.70 20.49 47.99
C GLY A 722 11.40 20.70 48.75
N ASN A 723 11.29 21.85 49.43
CA ASN A 723 10.11 22.59 49.93
C ASN A 723 8.92 21.78 50.57
N PRO A 724 8.56 21.99 51.85
CA PRO A 724 7.62 21.16 52.60
C PRO A 724 6.13 21.43 52.33
N HIS A 725 5.75 21.95 51.16
CA HIS A 725 4.36 22.42 50.92
C HIS A 725 3.46 21.57 50.01
N PHE A 726 3.90 20.40 49.54
CA PHE A 726 2.99 19.48 48.85
C PHE A 726 3.22 18.03 49.30
N SER A 727 2.51 17.63 50.36
CA SER A 727 2.34 16.22 50.72
C SER A 727 1.17 15.65 49.92
N TYR A 728 1.44 15.15 48.71
CA TYR A 728 0.55 14.23 48.01
C TYR A 728 1.19 12.83 48.01
N SER A 729 0.39 11.81 48.34
CA SER A 729 0.79 10.39 48.37
C SER A 729 1.55 9.97 47.11
N ASN A 730 2.84 9.68 47.26
CA ASN A 730 3.80 9.42 46.17
C ASN A 730 3.78 7.97 45.62
N TRP A 731 2.64 7.28 45.67
CA TRP A 731 2.50 5.89 45.18
C TRP A 731 1.38 5.72 44.13
N SER A 732 1.07 6.76 43.35
CA SER A 732 0.09 6.65 42.25
C SER A 732 0.74 6.44 40.87
N PRO A 733 0.19 5.59 39.99
CA PRO A 733 0.79 5.23 38.68
C PRO A 733 0.57 6.30 37.60
N PRO A 734 1.30 6.23 36.46
CA PRO A 734 2.19 5.15 36.06
C PRO A 734 3.67 5.55 36.18
N VAL A 735 4.34 5.07 37.22
CA VAL A 735 5.81 5.06 37.23
C VAL A 735 6.26 4.09 36.14
N GLN A 736 7.26 4.48 35.33
CA GLN A 736 7.76 3.64 34.25
C GLN A 736 8.39 2.36 34.85
N SER A 737 8.27 1.21 34.20
CA SER A 737 8.78 -0.06 34.76
C SER A 737 10.31 -0.03 34.85
N ASN A 738 10.88 -0.43 35.99
CA ASN A 738 12.33 -0.57 36.18
C ASN A 738 13.01 -1.59 35.23
N GLU A 739 12.22 -2.36 34.49
CA GLU A 739 12.70 -3.36 33.52
C GLU A 739 12.68 -2.84 32.08
N THR A 740 11.91 -1.79 31.77
CA THR A 740 11.73 -1.30 30.39
C THR A 740 11.98 0.19 30.23
N SER A 741 12.18 0.92 31.33
CA SER A 741 12.43 2.36 31.33
C SER A 741 13.89 2.68 31.07
N ASN A 742 14.13 3.74 30.30
CA ASN A 742 15.47 4.27 30.07
C ASN A 742 16.04 4.89 31.35
N GLY A 743 17.35 4.79 31.52
CA GLY A 743 18.07 5.34 32.66
C GLY A 743 18.62 4.29 33.62
N TYR A 744 19.42 4.75 34.57
CA TYR A 744 20.24 3.88 35.41
C TYR A 744 19.83 3.85 36.89
N PHE A 745 19.10 4.87 37.35
CA PHE A 745 18.63 4.99 38.73
C PHE A 745 17.40 4.13 38.98
N LEU A 746 17.33 3.50 40.15
CA LEU A 746 16.18 2.69 40.53
C LEU A 746 14.97 3.59 40.83
N GLU A 747 13.84 3.34 40.18
CA GLU A 747 12.60 4.06 40.43
C GLU A 747 11.78 3.35 41.51
N ARG A 748 11.12 4.12 42.38
CA ARG A 748 10.21 3.56 43.39
C ARG A 748 8.93 3.10 42.68
N SER A 749 8.83 1.79 42.47
CA SER A 749 7.67 1.16 41.84
C SER A 749 7.07 0.10 42.75
N GLN A 750 5.78 -0.17 42.58
CA GLN A 750 5.10 -1.23 43.31
C GLN A 750 5.76 -2.61 43.07
N SER A 751 6.29 -2.85 41.85
CA SER A 751 7.08 -4.06 41.56
C SER A 751 8.35 -4.15 42.42
N ALA A 752 9.07 -3.03 42.60
CA ALA A 752 10.28 -3.04 43.41
C ALA A 752 9.98 -3.28 44.89
N ARG A 753 8.89 -2.69 45.40
CA ARG A 753 8.39 -2.92 46.75
C ARG A 753 8.00 -4.39 46.99
N LEU A 754 7.26 -4.99 46.06
CA LEU A 754 6.89 -6.41 46.14
C LEU A 754 8.10 -7.34 46.05
N THR A 755 9.11 -6.96 45.25
CA THR A 755 10.36 -7.72 45.15
C THR A 755 11.12 -7.69 46.48
N LEU A 756 11.24 -6.51 47.10
CA LEU A 756 11.86 -6.37 48.42
C LEU A 756 11.09 -7.16 49.49
N GLN A 757 9.76 -7.05 49.52
CA GLN A 757 8.92 -7.80 50.46
C GLN A 757 9.18 -9.32 50.35
N LYS A 758 9.13 -9.87 49.12
CA LYS A 758 9.43 -11.28 48.89
C LYS A 758 10.86 -11.66 49.24
N ALA A 759 11.82 -10.76 49.00
CA ALA A 759 13.21 -10.98 49.37
C ALA A 759 13.40 -11.12 50.89
N CYS A 760 12.69 -10.28 51.67
CA CYS A 760 12.67 -10.36 53.13
C CYS A 760 11.93 -11.61 53.63
N GLU A 761 10.84 -12.04 52.97
CA GLU A 761 10.11 -13.27 53.32
C GLU A 761 10.96 -14.53 53.14
N LEU A 762 11.85 -14.54 52.14
CA LEU A 762 12.79 -15.64 51.91
C LEU A 762 13.85 -15.74 53.03
N PHE A 763 14.04 -14.71 53.85
CA PHE A 763 14.93 -14.77 55.02
C PHE A 763 14.56 -13.71 56.07
N PRO A 764 13.68 -14.00 57.04
CA PRO A 764 13.35 -13.05 58.11
C PRO A 764 14.61 -12.74 58.92
N PHE A 765 14.89 -11.45 59.15
CA PHE A 765 15.97 -11.02 60.03
C PHE A 765 15.75 -11.64 61.41
N GLU A 766 16.74 -12.37 61.94
CA GLU A 766 16.71 -12.74 63.36
C GLU A 766 16.99 -11.47 64.16
N ASP A 767 15.94 -10.85 64.69
CA ASP A 767 16.03 -9.73 65.63
C ASP A 767 16.88 -10.16 66.83
N THR A 768 18.12 -9.67 66.86
CA THR A 768 19.03 -9.86 67.98
C THR A 768 18.93 -8.67 68.93
N ASP A 769 17.72 -8.25 69.32
CA ASP A 769 17.50 -7.19 70.33
C ASP A 769 16.13 -7.34 70.99
N ALA A 770 15.98 -8.34 71.86
CA ALA A 770 14.86 -8.42 72.81
C ALA A 770 15.28 -9.11 74.11
N GLN A 771 16.36 -8.60 74.72
CA GLN A 771 16.61 -8.73 76.16
C GLN A 771 16.57 -7.33 76.77
N ASP A 772 15.36 -6.80 76.94
CA ASP A 772 15.02 -5.84 78.01
C ASP A 772 13.61 -5.35 77.78
N SER A 773 12.64 -5.99 78.45
CA SER A 773 11.34 -5.43 78.83
C SER A 773 10.60 -6.47 79.68
N SER A 774 11.14 -6.75 80.85
CA SER A 774 10.35 -7.29 81.95
C SER A 774 9.38 -6.21 82.46
N LEU A 775 8.16 -6.67 82.81
CA LEU A 775 7.18 -6.10 83.74
C LEU A 775 5.86 -5.64 83.09
N LEU A 776 4.77 -6.05 83.77
CA LEU A 776 3.34 -5.77 83.58
C LEU A 776 2.69 -6.74 82.56
N GLU A 777 1.73 -7.61 82.90
CA GLU A 777 0.69 -7.60 83.93
C GLU A 777 0.37 -9.02 84.46
N ASP A 778 0.25 -9.13 85.77
CA ASP A 778 -0.63 -10.09 86.43
C ASP A 778 -2.08 -9.59 86.31
N THR A 779 -3.04 -10.44 85.94
CA THR A 779 -4.18 -10.80 86.82
C THR A 779 -4.98 -11.95 86.18
N ALA A 780 -5.17 -12.98 87.00
CA ALA A 780 -5.83 -14.26 86.76
C ALA A 780 -7.33 -14.20 86.40
N LEU A 781 -7.86 -15.28 85.79
CA LEU A 781 -8.68 -16.29 86.50
C LEU A 781 -9.21 -17.41 85.56
N TYR A 782 -8.66 -18.62 85.75
CA TYR A 782 -9.29 -19.96 85.78
C TYR A 782 -10.44 -20.39 84.82
N THR A 783 -10.08 -21.30 83.90
CA THR A 783 -10.63 -22.66 83.55
C THR A 783 -11.89 -23.18 84.28
N PRO A 784 -12.77 -24.02 83.65
CA PRO A 784 -12.35 -25.33 83.12
C PRO A 784 -13.09 -25.94 81.89
N SER A 785 -12.38 -26.86 81.22
CA SER A 785 -12.88 -27.94 80.32
C SER A 785 -13.67 -29.02 81.13
N PRO A 786 -14.16 -30.17 80.60
CA PRO A 786 -14.09 -30.74 79.23
C PRO A 786 -15.42 -31.38 78.73
N GLY A 787 -15.48 -31.85 77.47
CA GLY A 787 -16.57 -32.76 77.06
C GLY A 787 -16.83 -32.94 75.56
N SER A 788 -15.94 -33.69 74.89
CA SER A 788 -16.19 -34.72 73.86
C SER A 788 -17.25 -34.56 72.74
N GLN A 789 -16.80 -34.97 71.53
CA GLN A 789 -17.53 -35.55 70.39
C GLN A 789 -17.69 -34.65 69.14
N HIS A 790 -16.86 -34.93 68.13
CA HIS A 790 -17.16 -34.78 66.70
C HIS A 790 -18.24 -35.81 66.26
N PRO A 791 -18.85 -35.76 65.04
CA PRO A 791 -18.55 -34.92 63.86
C PRO A 791 -19.78 -34.34 63.08
N GLN A 792 -19.48 -33.63 61.99
CA GLN A 792 -20.22 -33.47 60.71
C GLN A 792 -21.32 -32.39 60.52
N ASN A 793 -21.00 -31.46 59.60
CA ASN A 793 -21.76 -30.87 58.48
C ASN A 793 -23.28 -30.63 58.58
N ASN A 794 -23.73 -29.38 58.35
CA ASN A 794 -24.52 -29.00 57.16
C ASN A 794 -24.90 -27.50 57.05
N HIS A 795 -25.10 -27.09 55.80
CA HIS A 795 -26.06 -26.09 55.26
C HIS A 795 -25.92 -24.56 55.46
N VAL A 796 -25.58 -23.88 54.34
CA VAL A 796 -26.50 -23.14 53.42
C VAL A 796 -27.71 -22.42 54.03
N HIS A 797 -27.85 -21.09 53.81
CA HIS A 797 -28.94 -20.53 52.96
C HIS A 797 -28.89 -19.01 52.67
N SER A 798 -29.21 -18.72 51.40
CA SER A 798 -30.19 -17.76 50.85
C SER A 798 -29.85 -16.27 50.57
N GLN A 799 -29.50 -15.96 49.30
CA GLN A 799 -30.36 -15.43 48.19
C GLN A 799 -31.44 -14.33 48.46
N PRO A 800 -32.09 -13.71 47.42
CA PRO A 800 -31.74 -13.44 46.00
C PRO A 800 -32.25 -12.07 45.44
N TYR A 801 -31.96 -11.72 44.16
CA TYR A 801 -32.97 -11.40 43.11
C TYR A 801 -32.38 -11.29 41.68
N VAL A 802 -33.22 -11.56 40.67
CA VAL A 802 -32.96 -11.87 39.24
C VAL A 802 -33.73 -10.94 38.30
N GLY A 803 -33.31 -10.80 37.02
CA GLY A 803 -34.17 -10.37 35.90
C GLY A 803 -33.56 -10.56 34.49
N SER A 804 -34.17 -11.41 33.66
CA SER A 804 -33.80 -11.82 32.27
C SER A 804 -34.38 -10.94 31.15
N PRO A 805 -33.95 -11.10 29.87
CA PRO A 805 -34.64 -10.61 28.67
C PRO A 805 -35.34 -11.73 27.84
N ALA A 806 -36.32 -11.34 27.01
CA ALA A 806 -37.14 -12.21 26.16
C ALA A 806 -36.97 -11.92 24.65
N SER A 807 -37.30 -12.94 23.85
CA SER A 807 -37.24 -13.13 22.38
C SER A 807 -38.30 -12.40 21.55
N HIS A 808 -38.07 -12.23 20.23
CA HIS A 808 -39.14 -12.35 19.21
C HIS A 808 -38.62 -12.75 17.81
N MET A 809 -39.55 -13.34 17.04
CA MET A 809 -39.41 -14.25 15.89
C MET A 809 -39.31 -13.59 14.49
N SER A 810 -39.01 -14.46 13.52
CA SER A 810 -38.96 -14.36 12.06
C SER A 810 -40.30 -14.14 11.33
N SER A 811 -40.24 -13.46 10.18
CA SER A 811 -41.04 -13.77 8.96
C SER A 811 -40.42 -13.11 7.71
N THR A 812 -40.18 -13.91 6.67
CA THR A 812 -39.86 -13.57 5.26
C THR A 812 -41.07 -13.02 4.49
N PRO A 813 -40.96 -12.48 3.25
CA PRO A 813 -39.83 -12.50 2.30
C PRO A 813 -39.08 -11.17 2.09
#